data_AF-A0A8C9ZIG7-F1
#
_entry.id   AF-A0A8C9ZIG7-F1
#
_cell.length_a   1.000
_cell.length_b   1.000
_cell.length_c   1.000
_cell.angle_alpha   90.00
_cell.angle_beta   90.00
_cell.angle_gamma   90.00
#
_symmetry.space_group_name_H-M   'P 1'
#
loop_
_entity.id
_entity.type
_entity.pdbx_description
1 polymer ?
#
loop_
_entity_poly.entity_id
_entity_poly.type
_entity_poly.pdbx_seq_one_letter_code
_entity_poly.pdbx_strand_id
1 'polypeptide(L)'
;METPENNAETSLNIKITVIRGNNLQGKKADSFQSFLQVEVDGNVLKESDKKQVDPVEQRVEYDFACSFHCPNNTQALSDIANKPIILTVREFLPEEKKAEAKTPVLGQAVVDLLPLLQGQCSFSSTVPLNPVTSQDSSTKNSLNVVTAVRTRQKQVASQVILKSKRKPPTLDVCVSVSNPVLSEAELSASNLLRVTVETAYSIPESWMLQSGPAPTPCTFTAALEVPLDAHNNQVLVFCEGQLKAGGQREEIGRQKKRPHQALLVPGNHFLPDAFFQAESMEQEDGELTGLEDWEFRNEAETTKNRVSWDTEMCCFLDAGGTARLRQKITESRLWPVEIMRALAPLTKETKTQAEENPEIPFHGVAFVDMGQLLYPGVSRIRGAYSIQPFSEAELLKKAKRSVSVLKEQANAAANQAKACAASAGGSNKAKAGKNSDGRGAKDPKDPAKKQPGSQSRLAAADIVADSGSENELNVNTEGNMYVEAKTYIIIEIALEKPLVPKTSPEELSRRVKALIPPRTPLPAGPSRAERAVLDFHRQVGNVVSHVSDQYEELFGARCKPSGDCSREQKKVQLMGTLNVSARYFTFKEQMKHAVVRIVRDKMQRTEPFTDPQELKAFVSKLYVYLVDEMHIALNKIYSDGVDDDSLNEIHLTSSQLSHFAREAKLTGDYQQAVQYYQELVVRHPMEPSHKFEWGSLYMLTGEYMKAKECFHDAVSIQQAHQPSLMMCGVLAVMFEHYEEAQTFLERAASIEPPSVVAWVLLGLLHESQSESILAERAFLEARTQLRAKEAKKQTLREEEEEKDREDKNEKEKDQREEEEMATPACQSTTVKKDPECGDQDSEVQAEPPAQSISSRSAPADLSSENIYTETVQFLLQNIALQMAERALSLELLCSAGGRSVSYLLHLAQLQLLRADYCSAAASLKEALFHRDQDVDAWALNGHCHYLQGSFSDAQESYERSLNFLQLPSDAHLVLLRLGSIYLQQGKFEQAKVVYLQACEQSPSCLTWLGLGTACYRLDELCVAEEALTEANHLNNQNAEVWAYLSMICLRSGRQEEAEQFYKYATRFNLQKESLFKEFTDLKDQLRFAHLVPCFGTSS
;
A
#
# COMPACT_ATOMS: atom_id res chain seq x y z
N MET A 1 32.68 -9.26 -41.76
CA MET A 1 32.53 -10.58 -42.41
C MET A 1 31.05 -10.89 -42.36
N GLU A 2 30.44 -11.16 -43.50
CA GLU A 2 29.04 -11.61 -43.55
C GLU A 2 29.00 -13.07 -43.11
N THR A 3 28.29 -13.35 -42.01
CA THR A 3 27.95 -14.72 -41.60
C THR A 3 26.65 -15.12 -42.29
N PRO A 4 26.56 -16.32 -42.89
CA PRO A 4 25.38 -16.70 -43.66
C PRO A 4 24.19 -16.98 -42.74
N GLU A 5 23.06 -16.34 -43.02
CA GLU A 5 21.76 -16.68 -42.43
C GLU A 5 21.29 -18.06 -42.95
N ASN A 6 21.72 -19.12 -42.28
CA ASN A 6 21.17 -20.45 -42.48
C ASN A 6 19.85 -20.58 -41.72
N ASN A 7 18.79 -19.97 -42.25
CA ASN A 7 17.40 -20.24 -41.84
C ASN A 7 16.99 -21.65 -42.28
N ALA A 8 17.54 -22.67 -41.61
CA ALA A 8 16.94 -23.99 -41.59
C ALA A 8 15.75 -23.93 -40.64
N GLU A 9 14.53 -23.97 -41.17
CA GLU A 9 13.30 -24.07 -40.38
C GLU A 9 13.38 -25.31 -39.48
N THR A 10 13.65 -25.11 -38.19
CA THR A 10 13.76 -26.20 -37.22
C THR A 10 12.36 -26.75 -36.93
N SER A 11 11.95 -27.80 -37.65
CA SER A 11 10.67 -28.45 -37.37
C SER A 11 10.71 -29.15 -36.00
N LEU A 12 9.84 -28.75 -35.07
CA LEU A 12 9.60 -29.46 -33.83
C LEU A 12 8.94 -30.80 -34.13
N ASN A 13 9.48 -31.89 -33.58
CA ASN A 13 8.93 -33.24 -33.74
C ASN A 13 8.29 -33.69 -32.42
N ILE A 14 6.97 -33.56 -32.32
CA ILE A 14 6.21 -33.89 -31.11
C ILE A 14 5.79 -35.37 -31.20
N LYS A 15 6.26 -36.19 -30.27
CA LYS A 15 5.95 -37.61 -30.18
C LYS A 15 4.87 -37.86 -29.12
N ILE A 16 3.75 -38.43 -29.57
CA ILE A 16 2.61 -38.83 -28.75
C ILE A 16 2.66 -40.35 -28.59
N THR A 17 2.57 -40.84 -27.36
CA THR A 17 2.55 -42.27 -27.03
C THR A 17 1.34 -42.57 -26.17
N VAL A 18 0.36 -43.31 -26.71
CA VAL A 18 -0.79 -43.79 -25.92
C VAL A 18 -0.45 -45.17 -25.38
N ILE A 19 -0.28 -45.26 -24.06
CA ILE A 19 0.21 -46.45 -23.37
C ILE A 19 -0.91 -47.47 -23.25
N ARG A 20 -2.02 -47.09 -22.60
CA ARG A 20 -3.15 -48.00 -22.33
C ARG A 20 -4.49 -47.27 -22.22
N GLY A 21 -5.56 -48.00 -22.53
CA GLY A 21 -6.93 -47.61 -22.21
C GLY A 21 -7.46 -48.46 -21.05
N ASN A 22 -8.15 -47.81 -20.10
CA ASN A 22 -8.65 -48.40 -18.87
C ASN A 22 -10.18 -48.31 -18.81
N ASN A 23 -10.86 -49.33 -18.26
CA ASN A 23 -12.32 -49.46 -18.13
C ASN A 23 -13.11 -49.32 -19.45
N LEU A 24 -12.55 -49.75 -20.59
CA LEU A 24 -13.20 -49.66 -21.91
C LEU A 24 -14.35 -50.67 -22.04
N GLN A 25 -15.47 -50.25 -22.63
CA GLN A 25 -16.67 -51.08 -22.83
C GLN A 25 -17.20 -50.91 -24.27
N GLY A 26 -17.47 -52.04 -24.94
CA GLY A 26 -17.99 -52.07 -26.31
C GLY A 26 -19.49 -51.76 -26.36
N LYS A 27 -20.00 -51.29 -27.50
CA LYS A 27 -21.42 -50.94 -27.63
C LYS A 27 -22.33 -52.16 -27.82
N LYS A 28 -21.79 -53.34 -28.14
CA LYS A 28 -22.59 -54.53 -28.49
C LYS A 28 -22.10 -55.89 -27.95
N ALA A 29 -20.85 -56.05 -27.52
CA ALA A 29 -20.31 -57.34 -27.10
C ALA A 29 -19.35 -57.23 -25.92
N ASP A 30 -19.32 -58.25 -25.05
CA ASP A 30 -18.37 -58.34 -23.92
C ASP A 30 -16.91 -58.57 -24.37
N SER A 31 -16.72 -59.07 -25.59
CA SER A 31 -15.40 -59.22 -26.23
C SER A 31 -15.38 -58.49 -27.58
N PHE A 32 -14.58 -57.44 -27.68
CA PHE A 32 -14.43 -56.63 -28.89
C PHE A 32 -12.96 -56.24 -29.11
N GLN A 33 -12.62 -55.86 -30.34
CA GLN A 33 -11.34 -55.23 -30.64
C GLN A 33 -11.51 -53.71 -30.66
N SER A 34 -10.50 -52.98 -30.23
CA SER A 34 -10.45 -51.53 -30.31
C SER A 34 -9.17 -51.04 -30.96
N PHE A 35 -9.25 -49.87 -31.58
CA PHE A 35 -8.11 -49.14 -32.12
C PHE A 35 -8.25 -47.65 -31.84
N LEU A 36 -7.12 -46.96 -31.79
CA LEU A 36 -7.02 -45.52 -31.60
C LEU A 36 -6.86 -44.83 -32.94
N GLN A 37 -7.47 -43.67 -33.06
CA GLN A 37 -7.27 -42.72 -34.14
C GLN A 37 -6.82 -41.40 -33.51
N VAL A 38 -5.67 -40.88 -33.93
CA VAL A 38 -5.10 -39.62 -33.43
C VAL A 38 -5.31 -38.52 -34.46
N GLU A 39 -5.92 -37.42 -34.05
CA GLU A 39 -6.29 -36.29 -34.89
C GLU A 39 -5.73 -34.98 -34.32
N VAL A 40 -5.28 -34.08 -35.20
CA VAL A 40 -4.85 -32.70 -34.87
C VAL A 40 -5.41 -31.78 -35.95
N ASP A 41 -6.07 -30.69 -35.53
CA ASP A 41 -6.65 -29.68 -36.43
C ASP A 41 -7.57 -30.28 -37.53
N GLY A 42 -8.40 -31.25 -37.13
CA GLY A 42 -9.30 -31.99 -38.03
C GLY A 42 -8.63 -33.01 -38.97
N ASN A 43 -7.29 -33.11 -38.97
CA ASN A 43 -6.54 -34.04 -39.80
C ASN A 43 -6.15 -35.30 -39.03
N VAL A 44 -6.37 -36.47 -39.62
CA VAL A 44 -5.99 -37.77 -39.05
C VAL A 44 -4.49 -37.98 -39.21
N LEU A 45 -3.74 -38.02 -38.11
CA LEU A 45 -2.30 -38.27 -38.12
C LEU A 45 -1.99 -39.75 -38.41
N LYS A 46 -2.57 -40.65 -37.61
CA LYS A 46 -2.32 -42.10 -37.68
C LYS A 46 -3.34 -42.90 -36.87
N GLU A 47 -3.61 -44.12 -37.30
CA GLU A 47 -4.41 -45.13 -36.56
C GLU A 47 -3.49 -46.20 -35.94
N SER A 48 -3.92 -46.78 -34.82
CA SER A 48 -3.23 -47.91 -34.16
C SER A 48 -3.65 -49.26 -34.73
N ASP A 49 -2.84 -50.28 -34.46
CA ASP A 49 -3.27 -51.67 -34.65
C ASP A 49 -4.51 -51.98 -33.81
N LYS A 50 -5.33 -52.91 -34.30
CA LYS A 50 -6.54 -53.40 -33.63
C LYS A 50 -6.14 -54.37 -32.53
N LYS A 51 -6.39 -54.00 -31.27
CA LYS A 51 -6.05 -54.81 -30.10
C LYS A 51 -7.30 -55.31 -29.40
N GLN A 52 -7.22 -56.55 -28.91
CA GLN A 52 -8.29 -57.20 -28.15
C GLN A 52 -8.40 -56.55 -26.76
N VAL A 53 -9.62 -56.24 -26.31
CA VAL A 53 -9.85 -55.77 -24.94
C VAL A 53 -9.91 -56.96 -24.00
N ASP A 54 -9.20 -56.88 -22.87
CA ASP A 54 -9.31 -57.86 -21.79
C ASP A 54 -10.70 -57.74 -21.13
N PRO A 55 -11.55 -58.78 -21.17
CA PRO A 55 -12.91 -58.71 -20.64
C PRO A 55 -12.98 -58.71 -19.10
N VAL A 56 -11.90 -59.09 -18.40
CA VAL A 56 -11.80 -59.15 -16.94
C VAL A 56 -11.23 -57.84 -16.38
N GLU A 57 -10.13 -57.33 -16.95
CA GLU A 57 -9.54 -56.04 -16.53
C GLU A 57 -10.19 -54.81 -17.19
N GLN A 58 -10.99 -54.99 -18.26
CA GLN A 58 -11.53 -53.92 -19.10
C GLN A 58 -10.43 -52.97 -19.64
N ARG A 59 -9.27 -53.54 -19.95
CA ARG A 59 -8.03 -52.81 -20.25
C ARG A 59 -7.44 -53.23 -21.60
N VAL A 60 -6.75 -52.29 -22.24
CA VAL A 60 -5.99 -52.49 -23.48
C VAL A 60 -4.65 -51.81 -23.35
N GLU A 61 -3.55 -52.51 -23.63
CA GLU A 61 -2.22 -51.89 -23.78
C GLU A 61 -1.99 -51.59 -25.25
N TYR A 62 -2.04 -50.30 -25.62
CA TYR A 62 -1.89 -49.84 -26.99
C TYR A 62 -0.42 -49.70 -27.38
N ASP A 63 0.43 -49.18 -26.48
CA ASP A 63 1.85 -48.86 -26.71
C ASP A 63 2.09 -48.15 -28.06
N PHE A 64 1.11 -47.34 -28.47
CA PHE A 64 1.04 -46.79 -29.80
C PHE A 64 1.72 -45.42 -29.82
N ALA A 65 2.77 -45.29 -30.64
CA ALA A 65 3.44 -44.03 -30.86
C ALA A 65 3.17 -43.47 -32.27
N CYS A 66 2.83 -42.19 -32.32
CA CYS A 66 2.83 -41.37 -33.52
C CYS A 66 3.59 -40.07 -33.26
N SER A 67 3.96 -39.37 -34.32
CA SER A 67 4.60 -38.07 -34.22
C SER A 67 4.15 -37.17 -35.37
N PHE A 68 4.16 -35.86 -35.13
CA PHE A 68 3.87 -34.85 -36.14
C PHE A 68 4.89 -33.72 -36.09
N HIS A 69 5.11 -33.10 -37.24
CA HIS A 69 6.00 -31.96 -37.37
C HIS A 69 5.20 -30.67 -37.20
N CYS A 70 5.69 -29.79 -36.32
CA CYS A 70 5.19 -28.44 -36.15
C CYS A 70 6.31 -27.45 -36.52
N PRO A 71 6.08 -26.45 -37.38
CA PRO A 71 7.11 -25.44 -37.66
C PRO A 71 7.40 -24.63 -36.40
N ASN A 72 8.68 -24.34 -36.11
CA ASN A 72 9.05 -23.53 -34.95
C ASN A 72 8.93 -22.03 -35.25
N ASN A 73 7.70 -21.55 -35.49
CA ASN A 73 7.40 -20.14 -35.61
C ASN A 73 6.36 -19.70 -34.56
N THR A 74 6.31 -18.40 -34.26
CA THR A 74 5.48 -17.84 -33.19
C THR A 74 3.99 -18.16 -33.35
N GLN A 75 3.48 -18.17 -34.59
CA GLN A 75 2.09 -18.53 -34.88
C GLN A 75 1.80 -20.00 -34.53
N ALA A 76 2.70 -20.92 -34.89
CA ALA A 76 2.55 -22.34 -34.59
C ALA A 76 2.69 -22.65 -33.10
N LEU A 77 3.52 -21.90 -32.37
CA LEU A 77 3.57 -21.97 -30.90
C LEU A 77 2.25 -21.51 -30.26
N SER A 78 1.61 -20.47 -30.81
CA SER A 78 0.28 -20.03 -30.37
C SER A 78 -0.83 -21.02 -30.77
N ASP A 79 -0.74 -21.65 -31.93
CA ASP A 79 -1.63 -22.73 -32.36
C ASP A 79 -1.53 -23.95 -31.41
N ILE A 80 -0.31 -24.34 -30.99
CA ILE A 80 -0.07 -25.40 -29.99
C ILE A 80 -0.82 -25.12 -28.68
N ALA A 81 -0.96 -23.86 -28.28
CA ALA A 81 -1.68 -23.48 -27.06
C ALA A 81 -3.21 -23.63 -27.17
N ASN A 82 -3.79 -23.60 -28.38
CA ASN A 82 -5.24 -23.59 -28.61
C ASN A 82 -5.80 -24.86 -29.28
N LYS A 83 -4.98 -25.59 -30.03
CA LYS A 83 -5.36 -26.77 -30.81
C LYS A 83 -4.88 -28.05 -30.11
N PRO A 84 -5.71 -28.69 -29.29
CA PRO A 84 -5.30 -29.89 -28.57
C PRO A 84 -5.29 -31.12 -29.48
N ILE A 85 -4.62 -32.18 -29.03
CA ILE A 85 -4.66 -33.48 -29.71
C ILE A 85 -5.98 -34.17 -29.37
N ILE A 86 -6.65 -34.69 -30.38
CA ILE A 86 -7.90 -35.45 -30.27
C ILE A 86 -7.56 -36.95 -30.40
N LEU A 87 -8.03 -37.75 -29.43
CA LEU A 87 -7.84 -39.20 -29.39
C LEU A 87 -9.20 -39.90 -29.47
N THR A 88 -9.49 -40.52 -30.60
CA THR A 88 -10.78 -41.20 -30.84
C THR A 88 -10.60 -42.72 -30.74
N VAL A 89 -11.29 -43.35 -29.79
CA VAL A 89 -11.28 -44.82 -29.63
C VAL A 89 -12.45 -45.40 -30.44
N ARG A 90 -12.14 -46.31 -31.38
CA ARG A 90 -13.14 -47.00 -32.21
C ARG A 90 -13.19 -48.49 -31.87
N GLU A 91 -14.40 -49.04 -31.83
CA GLU A 91 -14.66 -50.48 -31.74
C GLU A 91 -14.65 -51.07 -33.17
N PHE A 92 -13.96 -52.19 -33.34
CA PHE A 92 -13.94 -52.97 -34.57
C PHE A 92 -14.77 -54.23 -34.39
N LEU A 93 -15.86 -54.32 -35.13
CA LEU A 93 -16.72 -55.50 -35.21
C LEU A 93 -16.40 -56.26 -36.50
N PRO A 94 -16.04 -57.56 -36.43
CA PRO A 94 -15.82 -58.37 -37.63
C PRO A 94 -17.12 -58.56 -38.42
N GLU A 95 -17.04 -58.53 -39.75
CA GLU A 95 -18.21 -58.57 -40.63
C GLU A 95 -18.96 -59.91 -40.58
N GLU A 96 -20.25 -59.87 -40.29
CA GLU A 96 -21.18 -60.89 -40.77
C GLU A 96 -21.58 -60.58 -42.23
N LYS A 97 -21.61 -61.61 -43.07
CA LYS A 97 -21.56 -61.51 -44.55
C LYS A 97 -22.57 -60.51 -45.15
N LYS A 98 -22.04 -59.55 -45.92
CA LYS A 98 -22.73 -58.56 -46.80
C LYS A 98 -23.31 -57.28 -46.14
N ALA A 99 -22.54 -56.64 -45.26
CA ALA A 99 -22.64 -55.20 -45.02
C ALA A 99 -21.25 -54.63 -44.70
N GLU A 100 -20.98 -53.38 -45.08
CA GLU A 100 -19.72 -52.70 -44.77
C GLU A 100 -19.44 -52.70 -43.26
N ALA A 101 -18.20 -53.00 -42.86
CA ALA A 101 -17.74 -52.98 -41.48
C ALA A 101 -18.00 -51.62 -40.79
N LYS A 102 -19.10 -51.53 -40.03
CA LYS A 102 -19.39 -50.38 -39.17
C LYS A 102 -18.42 -50.38 -37.98
N THR A 103 -17.55 -49.37 -37.91
CA THR A 103 -16.68 -49.11 -36.75
C THR A 103 -17.31 -48.05 -35.83
N PRO A 104 -18.13 -48.41 -34.82
CA PRO A 104 -18.70 -47.42 -33.93
C PRO A 104 -17.62 -46.77 -33.06
N VAL A 105 -17.68 -45.44 -32.92
CA VAL A 105 -16.83 -44.71 -31.98
C VAL A 105 -17.29 -45.01 -30.55
N LEU A 106 -16.38 -45.43 -29.69
CA LEU A 106 -16.63 -45.65 -28.25
C LEU A 106 -16.59 -44.32 -27.49
N GLY A 107 -15.58 -43.51 -27.75
CA GLY A 107 -15.45 -42.17 -27.20
C GLY A 107 -14.26 -41.39 -27.76
N GLN A 108 -14.16 -40.14 -27.33
CA GLN A 108 -13.13 -39.18 -27.70
C GLN A 108 -12.51 -38.63 -26.41
N ALA A 109 -11.19 -38.52 -26.37
CA ALA A 109 -10.42 -37.85 -25.31
C ALA A 109 -9.58 -36.72 -25.92
N VAL A 110 -9.12 -35.79 -25.09
CA VAL A 110 -8.38 -34.59 -25.50
C VAL A 110 -7.11 -34.46 -24.67
N VAL A 111 -5.99 -34.12 -25.31
CA VAL A 111 -4.68 -33.92 -24.66
C VAL A 111 -4.15 -32.52 -25.01
N ASP A 112 -3.92 -31.72 -23.99
CA ASP A 112 -3.39 -30.36 -24.11
C ASP A 112 -1.87 -30.35 -24.24
N LEU A 113 -1.34 -29.51 -25.13
CA LEU A 113 0.10 -29.37 -25.38
C LEU A 113 0.77 -28.21 -24.62
N LEU A 114 0.00 -27.42 -23.88
CA LEU A 114 0.48 -26.29 -23.09
C LEU A 114 1.69 -26.59 -22.19
N PRO A 115 1.82 -27.77 -21.53
CA PRO A 115 2.99 -28.05 -20.70
C PRO A 115 4.33 -28.02 -21.45
N LEU A 116 4.33 -28.23 -22.77
CA LEU A 116 5.54 -28.11 -23.61
C LEU A 116 6.02 -26.66 -23.74
N LEU A 117 5.07 -25.71 -23.86
CA LEU A 117 5.37 -24.27 -23.89
C LEU A 117 5.83 -23.76 -22.53
N GLN A 118 5.41 -24.42 -21.44
CA GLN A 118 5.90 -24.19 -20.07
C GLN A 118 7.25 -24.89 -19.79
N GLY A 119 7.97 -25.34 -20.83
CA GLY A 119 9.34 -25.87 -20.73
C GLY A 119 9.47 -27.37 -20.44
N GLN A 120 8.37 -28.11 -20.32
CA GLN A 120 8.44 -29.56 -20.08
C GLN A 120 8.81 -30.30 -21.37
N CYS A 121 9.91 -31.07 -21.37
CA CYS A 121 10.29 -31.89 -22.51
C CYS A 121 9.41 -33.15 -22.69
N SER A 122 8.80 -33.62 -21.60
CA SER A 122 7.86 -34.74 -21.61
C SER A 122 6.93 -34.72 -20.42
N PHE A 123 5.66 -35.06 -20.63
CA PHE A 123 4.66 -35.20 -19.56
C PHE A 123 3.77 -36.41 -19.81
N SER A 124 3.15 -36.93 -18.75
CA SER A 124 2.18 -38.03 -18.82
C SER A 124 0.88 -37.62 -18.15
N SER A 125 -0.24 -37.93 -18.79
CA SER A 125 -1.59 -37.57 -18.32
C SER A 125 -2.57 -38.72 -18.54
N THR A 126 -3.46 -38.93 -17.57
CA THR A 126 -4.59 -39.87 -17.67
C THR A 126 -5.84 -39.07 -18.03
N VAL A 127 -6.26 -39.13 -19.29
CA VAL A 127 -7.36 -38.34 -19.82
C VAL A 127 -8.68 -39.12 -19.85
N PRO A 128 -9.83 -38.51 -19.51
CA PRO A 128 -11.12 -39.18 -19.56
C PRO A 128 -11.57 -39.43 -21.01
N LEU A 129 -12.20 -40.59 -21.25
CA LEU A 129 -12.76 -40.94 -22.55
C LEU A 129 -14.26 -40.65 -22.59
N ASN A 130 -14.67 -39.59 -23.27
CA ASN A 130 -16.07 -39.14 -23.30
C ASN A 130 -16.83 -39.76 -24.49
N PRO A 131 -18.03 -40.34 -24.28
CA PRO A 131 -18.73 -41.10 -25.31
C PRO A 131 -19.32 -40.22 -26.42
N VAL A 132 -19.24 -40.70 -27.67
CA VAL A 132 -19.93 -40.09 -28.81
C VAL A 132 -21.38 -40.59 -28.88
N THR A 133 -22.33 -39.71 -28.55
CA THR A 133 -23.77 -39.92 -28.78
C THR A 133 -24.13 -39.66 -30.23
N SER A 134 -24.53 -40.70 -30.95
CA SER A 134 -25.08 -40.59 -32.31
C SER A 134 -26.47 -39.95 -32.27
N GLN A 135 -26.70 -38.92 -33.10
CA GLN A 135 -28.02 -38.35 -33.34
C GLN A 135 -28.90 -39.37 -34.09
N ASP A 136 -29.73 -40.12 -33.36
CA ASP A 136 -30.80 -40.95 -33.94
C ASP A 136 -31.85 -41.35 -32.89
N SER A 137 -32.68 -40.40 -32.45
CA SER A 137 -34.09 -40.62 -32.10
C SER A 137 -34.74 -39.31 -31.64
N SER A 138 -35.75 -38.85 -32.36
CA SER A 138 -36.59 -37.73 -31.94
C SER A 138 -37.52 -38.13 -30.79
N THR A 139 -37.18 -37.77 -29.56
CA THR A 139 -38.17 -37.66 -28.46
C THR A 139 -37.86 -36.47 -27.57
N LYS A 140 -38.88 -35.63 -27.35
CA LYS A 140 -38.83 -34.49 -26.43
C LYS A 140 -38.59 -35.01 -25.01
N ASN A 141 -37.42 -34.72 -24.43
CA ASN A 141 -37.17 -34.65 -22.98
C ASN A 141 -35.73 -34.16 -22.72
N SER A 142 -35.41 -32.97 -23.24
CA SER A 142 -34.18 -32.23 -22.90
C SER A 142 -34.44 -31.24 -21.77
N LEU A 143 -34.87 -31.78 -20.62
CA LEU A 143 -34.92 -31.10 -19.32
C LEU A 143 -34.47 -32.14 -18.28
N ASN A 144 -33.65 -31.75 -17.31
CA ASN A 144 -33.19 -32.57 -16.16
C ASN A 144 -32.10 -33.64 -16.43
N VAL A 145 -30.94 -33.27 -16.99
CA VAL A 145 -29.70 -34.09 -16.90
C VAL A 145 -28.50 -33.34 -16.26
N VAL A 146 -28.55 -32.01 -16.13
CA VAL A 146 -27.45 -31.22 -15.52
C VAL A 146 -27.41 -31.34 -13.98
N THR A 147 -28.52 -31.67 -13.33
CA THR A 147 -28.68 -31.68 -11.86
C THR A 147 -28.08 -32.92 -11.15
N ALA A 148 -26.94 -33.44 -11.62
CA ALA A 148 -26.37 -34.71 -11.14
C ALA A 148 -24.84 -34.76 -10.95
N VAL A 149 -24.11 -33.63 -10.98
CA VAL A 149 -22.66 -33.60 -10.65
C VAL A 149 -22.28 -32.38 -9.79
N ARG A 150 -22.66 -32.39 -8.49
CA ARG A 150 -21.89 -31.91 -7.31
C ARG A 150 -22.79 -31.59 -6.11
N THR A 151 -23.01 -32.59 -5.26
CA THR A 151 -23.23 -32.41 -3.81
C THR A 151 -22.94 -33.73 -3.09
N ARG A 152 -21.66 -34.10 -2.97
CA ARG A 152 -21.22 -35.23 -2.12
C ARG A 152 -19.72 -35.27 -1.78
N GLN A 153 -19.21 -34.18 -1.21
CA GLN A 153 -17.98 -34.19 -0.40
C GLN A 153 -18.10 -33.32 0.86
N LYS A 154 -19.04 -33.67 1.74
CA LYS A 154 -18.81 -33.88 3.19
C LYS A 154 -20.10 -34.38 3.85
N GLN A 155 -19.94 -35.33 4.77
CA GLN A 155 -20.92 -35.81 5.77
C GLN A 155 -22.40 -35.93 5.37
N VAL A 156 -22.81 -37.10 4.87
CA VAL A 156 -23.80 -37.96 5.57
C VAL A 156 -23.38 -39.41 5.35
N ALA A 157 -23.10 -40.14 6.43
CA ALA A 157 -22.96 -41.59 6.41
C ALA A 157 -24.34 -42.25 6.52
N SER A 158 -24.43 -43.53 6.10
CA SER A 158 -25.61 -44.41 6.18
C SER A 158 -26.66 -44.25 5.05
N GLN A 159 -27.06 -45.42 4.51
CA GLN A 159 -28.30 -45.69 3.79
C GLN A 159 -28.60 -44.89 2.50
N VAL A 160 -28.06 -45.35 1.36
CA VAL A 160 -28.80 -46.19 0.38
C VAL A 160 -27.75 -47.02 -0.38
N ILE A 161 -27.94 -48.33 -0.46
CA ILE A 161 -27.02 -49.28 -1.12
C ILE A 161 -27.70 -49.85 -2.40
N LEU A 162 -26.88 -50.27 -3.39
CA LEU A 162 -27.25 -50.94 -4.66
C LEU A 162 -27.76 -50.09 -5.84
N LYS A 163 -26.86 -49.29 -6.44
CA LYS A 163 -26.63 -49.29 -7.90
C LYS A 163 -25.11 -49.34 -8.16
N SER A 164 -24.69 -49.91 -9.30
CA SER A 164 -23.36 -50.49 -9.48
C SER A 164 -22.19 -49.49 -9.45
N LYS A 165 -21.13 -49.81 -8.69
CA LYS A 165 -19.79 -49.18 -8.84
C LYS A 165 -19.18 -49.60 -10.19
N ARG A 166 -19.08 -48.69 -11.15
CA ARG A 166 -18.21 -48.81 -12.34
C ARG A 166 -17.30 -47.59 -12.39
N LYS A 167 -16.00 -47.78 -12.69
CA LYS A 167 -15.04 -46.68 -12.89
C LYS A 167 -15.22 -46.09 -14.30
N PRO A 168 -14.99 -44.78 -14.52
CA PRO A 168 -15.07 -44.19 -15.84
C PRO A 168 -13.92 -44.66 -16.75
N PRO A 169 -14.12 -44.69 -18.08
CA PRO A 169 -13.07 -45.03 -19.03
C PRO A 169 -12.03 -43.90 -19.17
N THR A 170 -10.75 -44.26 -19.23
CA THR A 170 -9.63 -43.30 -19.38
C THR A 170 -8.56 -43.83 -20.33
N LEU A 171 -7.73 -42.93 -20.87
CA LEU A 171 -6.51 -43.26 -21.62
C LEU A 171 -5.28 -42.69 -20.89
N ASP A 172 -4.24 -43.50 -20.75
CA ASP A 172 -2.93 -43.04 -20.26
C ASP A 172 -2.06 -42.65 -21.45
N VAL A 173 -1.69 -41.36 -21.53
CA VAL A 173 -0.98 -40.76 -22.66
C VAL A 173 0.30 -40.09 -22.18
N CYS A 174 1.40 -40.29 -22.89
CA CYS A 174 2.66 -39.58 -22.70
C CYS A 174 2.98 -38.77 -23.96
N VAL A 175 3.30 -37.50 -23.80
CA VAL A 175 3.77 -36.61 -24.87
C VAL A 175 5.22 -36.24 -24.58
N SER A 176 6.06 -36.23 -25.62
CA SER A 176 7.50 -35.97 -25.50
C SER A 176 8.06 -35.27 -26.73
N VAL A 177 9.07 -34.43 -26.52
CA VAL A 177 9.88 -33.75 -27.55
C VAL A 177 11.35 -34.03 -27.24
N SER A 178 12.19 -34.13 -28.27
CA SER A 178 13.61 -34.48 -28.09
C SER A 178 14.45 -33.40 -27.39
N ASN A 179 14.04 -32.13 -27.54
CA ASN A 179 14.62 -30.95 -26.91
C ASN A 179 13.47 -30.09 -26.33
N PRO A 180 13.74 -29.15 -25.39
CA PRO A 180 12.77 -28.13 -25.01
C PRO A 180 12.22 -27.38 -26.24
N VAL A 181 10.93 -27.02 -26.22
CA VAL A 181 10.30 -26.23 -27.30
C VAL A 181 10.85 -24.80 -27.32
N LEU A 182 11.20 -24.26 -26.15
CA LEU A 182 11.84 -22.95 -25.95
C LEU A 182 13.12 -23.15 -25.15
N SER A 183 14.17 -22.40 -25.45
CA SER A 183 15.34 -22.32 -24.57
C SER A 183 14.98 -21.64 -23.23
N GLU A 184 15.79 -21.82 -22.20
CA GLU A 184 15.55 -21.18 -20.89
C GLU A 184 15.51 -19.65 -20.98
N ALA A 185 16.33 -19.05 -21.85
CA ALA A 185 16.33 -17.62 -22.10
C ALA A 185 15.03 -17.15 -22.80
N GLU A 186 14.61 -17.84 -23.87
CA GLU A 186 13.36 -17.53 -24.57
C GLU A 186 12.16 -17.72 -23.65
N LEU A 187 12.09 -18.85 -22.93
CA LEU A 187 11.04 -19.14 -21.96
C LEU A 187 11.01 -18.10 -20.84
N SER A 188 12.16 -17.57 -20.39
CA SER A 188 12.18 -16.51 -19.37
C SER A 188 11.58 -15.20 -19.89
N ALA A 189 11.83 -14.85 -21.15
CA ALA A 189 11.43 -13.60 -21.78
C ALA A 189 10.05 -13.64 -22.46
N SER A 190 9.54 -14.83 -22.79
CA SER A 190 8.20 -15.04 -23.34
C SER A 190 7.11 -15.04 -22.27
N ASN A 191 5.86 -14.89 -22.69
CA ASN A 191 4.69 -14.92 -21.83
C ASN A 191 3.52 -15.65 -22.50
N LEU A 192 2.59 -16.16 -21.70
CA LEU A 192 1.34 -16.77 -22.18
C LEU A 192 0.17 -15.87 -21.78
N LEU A 193 -0.46 -15.27 -22.79
CA LEU A 193 -1.64 -14.42 -22.65
C LEU A 193 -2.90 -15.25 -22.79
N ARG A 194 -3.73 -15.31 -21.75
CA ARG A 194 -5.06 -15.92 -21.76
C ARG A 194 -6.09 -14.81 -21.84
N VAL A 195 -7.05 -14.96 -22.76
CA VAL A 195 -8.21 -14.07 -22.85
C VAL A 195 -9.46 -14.93 -22.71
N THR A 196 -10.26 -14.65 -21.69
CA THR A 196 -11.54 -15.31 -21.44
C THR A 196 -12.68 -14.35 -21.70
N VAL A 197 -13.58 -14.72 -22.61
CA VAL A 197 -14.84 -14.00 -22.83
C VAL A 197 -15.93 -14.77 -22.10
N GLU A 198 -16.52 -14.16 -21.07
CA GLU A 198 -17.53 -14.81 -20.22
C GLU A 198 -18.93 -14.67 -20.85
N THR A 199 -19.64 -13.61 -20.47
CA THR A 199 -21.05 -13.39 -20.74
C THR A 199 -21.29 -11.91 -21.01
N ALA A 200 -22.09 -11.61 -22.04
CA ALA A 200 -22.69 -10.31 -22.26
C ALA A 200 -24.13 -10.29 -21.71
N TYR A 201 -24.42 -9.36 -20.81
CA TYR A 201 -25.71 -9.21 -20.12
C TYR A 201 -26.49 -8.01 -20.65
N SER A 202 -27.81 -8.00 -20.42
CA SER A 202 -28.71 -6.94 -20.88
C SER A 202 -28.62 -6.74 -22.41
N ILE A 203 -28.65 -7.85 -23.16
CA ILE A 203 -28.60 -7.85 -24.62
C ILE A 203 -29.88 -7.25 -25.25
N PRO A 204 -29.81 -6.65 -26.45
CA PRO A 204 -30.99 -6.07 -27.10
C PRO A 204 -32.07 -7.09 -27.45
N GLU A 205 -33.35 -6.74 -27.31
CA GLU A 205 -34.47 -7.66 -27.63
C GLU A 205 -34.49 -8.11 -29.10
N SER A 206 -33.93 -7.32 -30.02
CA SER A 206 -33.77 -7.67 -31.44
C SER A 206 -32.93 -8.94 -31.66
N TRP A 207 -32.10 -9.33 -30.69
CA TRP A 207 -31.37 -10.61 -30.69
C TRP A 207 -32.30 -11.82 -30.56
N MET A 208 -33.54 -11.63 -30.10
CA MET A 208 -34.56 -12.69 -29.94
C MET A 208 -35.52 -12.85 -31.13
N LEU A 209 -35.53 -11.95 -32.11
CA LEU A 209 -36.53 -11.93 -33.19
C LEU A 209 -36.41 -13.17 -34.11
N GLN A 210 -37.10 -14.26 -33.73
CA GLN A 210 -37.29 -15.50 -34.47
C GLN A 210 -38.69 -15.56 -35.09
N SER A 211 -39.00 -14.64 -36.01
CA SER A 211 -40.27 -14.60 -36.73
C SER A 211 -40.31 -15.59 -37.91
N GLY A 212 -40.29 -16.90 -37.64
CA GLY A 212 -40.45 -17.92 -38.68
C GLY A 212 -40.63 -19.37 -38.17
N PRO A 213 -41.14 -20.31 -38.99
CA PRO A 213 -41.48 -21.68 -38.54
C PRO A 213 -40.28 -22.60 -38.24
N ALA A 214 -39.06 -22.11 -38.45
CA ALA A 214 -37.81 -22.80 -38.10
C ALA A 214 -36.78 -21.74 -37.67
N PRO A 215 -36.11 -21.89 -36.51
CA PRO A 215 -35.12 -20.92 -36.06
C PRO A 215 -33.82 -21.09 -36.88
N THR A 216 -33.48 -20.09 -37.68
CA THR A 216 -32.12 -19.96 -38.23
C THR A 216 -31.14 -19.68 -37.07
N PRO A 217 -30.05 -20.47 -36.94
CA PRO A 217 -29.11 -20.32 -35.83
C PRO A 217 -28.31 -19.01 -35.98
N CYS A 218 -28.60 -18.03 -35.13
CA CYS A 218 -27.76 -16.83 -34.99
C CYS A 218 -26.43 -17.20 -34.34
N THR A 219 -25.32 -16.71 -34.88
CA THR A 219 -23.98 -16.88 -34.33
C THR A 219 -23.48 -15.56 -33.76
N PHE A 220 -23.24 -15.52 -32.45
CA PHE A 220 -22.63 -14.39 -31.76
C PHE A 220 -21.12 -14.57 -31.74
N THR A 221 -20.40 -13.53 -32.18
CA THR A 221 -18.93 -13.56 -32.31
C THR A 221 -18.35 -12.37 -31.58
N ALA A 222 -17.34 -12.60 -30.75
CA ALA A 222 -16.45 -11.56 -30.24
C ALA A 222 -15.05 -11.74 -30.83
N ALA A 223 -14.33 -10.65 -31.09
CA ALA A 223 -12.97 -10.71 -31.62
C ALA A 223 -12.08 -9.58 -31.07
N LEU A 224 -10.80 -9.89 -30.86
CA LEU A 224 -9.77 -8.89 -30.60
C LEU A 224 -8.45 -9.28 -31.27
N GLU A 225 -7.62 -8.29 -31.52
CA GLU A 225 -6.24 -8.49 -31.96
C GLU A 225 -5.30 -8.43 -30.75
N VAL A 226 -4.30 -9.30 -30.68
CA VAL A 226 -3.20 -9.27 -29.70
C VAL A 226 -1.85 -9.31 -30.44
N PRO A 227 -0.77 -8.70 -29.91
CA PRO A 227 0.57 -8.92 -30.45
C PRO A 227 0.92 -10.42 -30.41
N LEU A 228 1.77 -10.85 -31.33
CA LEU A 228 2.34 -12.20 -31.34
C LEU A 228 3.86 -12.11 -31.20
N ASP A 229 4.45 -11.25 -32.03
CA ASP A 229 5.86 -10.87 -31.99
C ASP A 229 6.03 -9.34 -32.21
N ALA A 230 7.26 -8.88 -32.41
CA ALA A 230 7.58 -7.47 -32.62
C ALA A 230 6.89 -6.84 -33.86
N HIS A 231 6.49 -7.64 -34.85
CA HIS A 231 5.96 -7.18 -36.13
C HIS A 231 4.54 -7.69 -36.40
N ASN A 232 4.25 -8.95 -36.07
CA ASN A 232 2.98 -9.61 -36.31
C ASN A 232 2.02 -9.52 -35.11
N ASN A 233 0.73 -9.54 -35.41
CA ASN A 233 -0.35 -9.68 -34.43
C ASN A 233 -1.18 -10.92 -34.80
N GLN A 234 -1.84 -11.51 -33.80
CA GLN A 234 -2.83 -12.58 -33.97
C GLN A 234 -4.22 -12.05 -33.63
N VAL A 235 -5.24 -12.47 -34.40
CA VAL A 235 -6.64 -12.21 -34.06
C VAL A 235 -7.21 -13.42 -33.32
N LEU A 236 -7.77 -13.19 -32.13
CA LEU A 236 -8.53 -14.17 -31.36
C LEU A 236 -10.01 -14.00 -31.69
N VAL A 237 -10.68 -15.06 -32.13
CA VAL A 237 -12.09 -15.04 -32.55
C VAL A 237 -12.89 -16.05 -31.74
N PHE A 238 -13.84 -15.53 -30.95
CA PHE A 238 -14.73 -16.29 -30.08
C PHE A 238 -16.07 -16.50 -30.80
N CYS A 239 -16.10 -17.50 -31.67
CA CYS A 239 -17.34 -18.02 -32.24
C CYS A 239 -18.13 -18.81 -31.16
N GLU A 240 -19.42 -19.11 -31.43
CA GLU A 240 -20.27 -20.01 -30.61
C GLU A 240 -20.80 -19.44 -29.27
N GLY A 241 -21.02 -18.12 -29.17
CA GLY A 241 -21.78 -17.54 -28.04
C GLY A 241 -23.19 -18.15 -27.91
N GLN A 242 -23.58 -18.54 -26.69
CA GLN A 242 -24.85 -19.23 -26.41
C GLN A 242 -25.88 -18.28 -25.78
N LEU A 243 -27.03 -18.12 -26.44
CA LEU A 243 -28.15 -17.33 -25.93
C LEU A 243 -28.83 -18.04 -24.74
N LYS A 244 -28.81 -17.41 -23.57
CA LYS A 244 -29.46 -17.85 -22.32
C LYS A 244 -30.61 -16.90 -21.97
N ALA A 245 -31.77 -17.47 -21.68
CA ALA A 245 -32.93 -16.71 -21.19
C ALA A 245 -32.68 -16.17 -19.77
N GLY A 246 -33.33 -15.05 -19.45
CA GLY A 246 -33.36 -14.50 -18.10
C GLY A 246 -34.15 -15.35 -17.10
N GLY A 247 -34.00 -15.06 -15.80
CA GLY A 247 -34.73 -15.68 -14.69
C GLY A 247 -33.89 -16.57 -13.76
N GLN A 248 -32.62 -16.83 -14.08
CA GLN A 248 -31.68 -17.57 -13.24
C GLN A 248 -30.26 -16.99 -13.35
N ARG A 249 -29.61 -16.72 -12.21
CA ARG A 249 -28.18 -16.38 -12.14
C ARG A 249 -27.32 -17.52 -12.65
N GLU A 250 -26.05 -17.23 -12.95
CA GLU A 250 -25.09 -18.24 -13.40
C GLU A 250 -24.61 -19.14 -12.24
N GLU A 251 -24.25 -20.38 -12.57
CA GLU A 251 -23.89 -21.40 -11.59
C GLU A 251 -22.51 -21.12 -10.98
N ILE A 252 -22.45 -21.07 -9.64
CA ILE A 252 -21.19 -20.91 -8.90
C ILE A 252 -20.28 -22.11 -9.19
N GLY A 253 -19.08 -21.85 -9.68
CA GLY A 253 -18.13 -22.89 -10.07
C GLY A 253 -18.40 -23.49 -11.46
N ARG A 254 -18.98 -22.73 -12.40
CA ARG A 254 -18.94 -23.05 -13.83
C ARG A 254 -17.51 -23.23 -14.35
N GLN A 255 -17.34 -24.06 -15.38
CA GLN A 255 -16.04 -24.34 -16.02
C GLN A 255 -15.82 -23.48 -17.28
N LYS A 256 -14.55 -23.14 -17.54
CA LYS A 256 -14.12 -22.49 -18.78
C LYS A 256 -14.18 -23.49 -19.95
N LYS A 257 -14.58 -23.00 -21.13
CA LYS A 257 -14.70 -23.77 -22.38
C LYS A 257 -13.54 -23.52 -23.33
N ARG A 258 -13.38 -24.44 -24.28
CA ARG A 258 -12.36 -24.42 -25.35
C ARG A 258 -12.90 -23.72 -26.60
N PRO A 259 -12.02 -23.15 -27.45
CA PRO A 259 -12.43 -22.45 -28.68
C PRO A 259 -12.83 -23.35 -29.86
N HIS A 260 -12.48 -24.64 -29.87
CA HIS A 260 -12.67 -25.54 -31.02
C HIS A 260 -13.81 -26.57 -30.79
N GLN A 261 -14.96 -26.15 -30.23
CA GLN A 261 -16.01 -27.09 -29.76
C GLN A 261 -16.67 -27.88 -30.90
N ALA A 262 -16.74 -27.31 -32.11
CA ALA A 262 -17.28 -27.96 -33.31
C ALA A 262 -16.61 -29.31 -33.68
N LEU A 263 -15.38 -29.58 -33.22
CA LEU A 263 -14.65 -30.84 -33.44
C LEU A 263 -14.71 -31.80 -32.23
N LEU A 264 -15.34 -31.39 -31.13
CA LEU A 264 -15.28 -32.05 -29.84
C LEU A 264 -16.66 -32.54 -29.37
N VAL A 265 -16.71 -33.68 -28.69
CA VAL A 265 -17.92 -34.11 -27.96
C VAL A 265 -18.19 -33.19 -26.76
N PRO A 266 -19.46 -33.04 -26.32
CA PRO A 266 -19.81 -32.15 -25.21
C PRO A 266 -19.01 -32.35 -23.91
N GLY A 267 -18.63 -33.59 -23.57
CA GLY A 267 -17.79 -33.87 -22.40
C GLY A 267 -16.35 -33.34 -22.50
N ASN A 268 -15.89 -33.01 -23.71
CA ASN A 268 -14.56 -32.46 -24.00
C ASN A 268 -14.57 -30.93 -24.23
N HIS A 269 -15.73 -30.26 -24.16
CA HIS A 269 -15.83 -28.82 -24.40
C HIS A 269 -15.14 -27.97 -23.31
N PHE A 270 -14.96 -28.53 -22.12
CA PHE A 270 -14.41 -27.84 -20.96
C PHE A 270 -12.90 -28.01 -20.82
N LEU A 271 -12.26 -27.02 -20.20
CA LEU A 271 -10.86 -27.08 -19.78
C LEU A 271 -10.73 -27.82 -18.42
N PRO A 272 -9.74 -28.72 -18.25
CA PRO A 272 -9.52 -29.41 -16.98
C PRO A 272 -9.12 -28.42 -15.88
N ASP A 273 -9.73 -28.57 -14.71
CA ASP A 273 -9.50 -27.76 -13.49
C ASP A 273 -9.60 -26.22 -13.63
N ALA A 274 -10.05 -25.72 -14.78
CA ALA A 274 -10.29 -24.31 -15.05
C ALA A 274 -11.74 -23.92 -14.70
N PHE A 275 -11.92 -23.35 -13.51
CA PHE A 275 -13.19 -22.83 -13.01
C PHE A 275 -13.17 -21.30 -12.95
N PHE A 276 -14.32 -20.68 -13.13
CA PHE A 276 -14.49 -19.26 -12.86
C PHE A 276 -14.44 -19.01 -11.34
N GLN A 277 -13.67 -17.99 -10.94
CA GLN A 277 -13.59 -17.54 -9.55
C GLN A 277 -14.75 -16.58 -9.26
N ALA A 278 -15.29 -16.63 -8.04
CA ALA A 278 -16.32 -15.70 -7.61
C ALA A 278 -15.65 -14.48 -6.97
N GLU A 279 -15.82 -13.33 -7.61
CA GLU A 279 -15.30 -12.02 -7.17
C GLU A 279 -16.48 -11.08 -6.87
N SER A 280 -16.31 -10.11 -5.98
CA SER A 280 -17.33 -9.08 -5.77
C SER A 280 -17.23 -8.01 -6.87
N MET A 281 -18.37 -7.39 -7.23
CA MET A 281 -18.40 -6.35 -8.27
C MET A 281 -17.46 -5.16 -7.97
N GLU A 282 -17.20 -4.88 -6.69
CA GLU A 282 -16.28 -3.83 -6.22
C GLU A 282 -14.80 -4.15 -6.47
N GLN A 283 -14.46 -5.41 -6.74
CA GLN A 283 -13.11 -5.91 -7.00
C GLN A 283 -12.82 -6.10 -8.50
N GLU A 284 -13.79 -5.82 -9.38
CA GLU A 284 -13.62 -5.94 -10.83
C GLU A 284 -12.91 -4.71 -11.42
N ASP A 285 -12.17 -4.90 -12.51
CA ASP A 285 -11.38 -3.89 -13.23
C ASP A 285 -12.19 -3.15 -14.33
N GLY A 286 -13.52 -3.13 -14.19
CA GLY A 286 -14.47 -2.68 -15.19
C GLY A 286 -15.00 -1.25 -14.98
N GLU A 287 -15.93 -0.86 -15.86
CA GLU A 287 -16.63 0.43 -15.75
C GLU A 287 -17.79 0.36 -14.75
N LEU A 288 -18.47 -0.80 -14.65
CA LEU A 288 -19.73 -0.99 -13.92
C LEU A 288 -19.49 -1.62 -12.54
N THR A 289 -18.80 -0.89 -11.68
CA THR A 289 -18.38 -1.31 -10.33
C THR A 289 -18.83 -0.35 -9.22
N GLY A 290 -19.54 0.72 -9.57
CA GLY A 290 -20.07 1.69 -8.62
C GLY A 290 -21.28 1.16 -7.83
N LEU A 291 -21.56 1.79 -6.69
CA LEU A 291 -22.77 1.48 -5.90
C LEU A 291 -24.06 1.74 -6.71
N GLU A 292 -24.04 2.71 -7.62
CA GLU A 292 -25.14 3.04 -8.54
C GLU A 292 -25.39 1.93 -9.58
N ASP A 293 -24.35 1.19 -9.98
CA ASP A 293 -24.45 0.09 -10.95
C ASP A 293 -24.99 -1.20 -10.33
N TRP A 294 -24.95 -1.31 -8.99
CA TRP A 294 -25.20 -2.57 -8.27
C TRP A 294 -26.63 -3.08 -8.46
N GLU A 295 -27.63 -2.19 -8.40
CA GLU A 295 -29.03 -2.52 -8.66
C GLU A 295 -29.23 -2.97 -10.12
N PHE A 296 -28.65 -2.21 -11.07
CA PHE A 296 -28.73 -2.51 -12.50
C PHE A 296 -28.07 -3.84 -12.86
N ARG A 297 -26.87 -4.12 -12.33
CA ARG A 297 -26.17 -5.38 -12.58
C ARG A 297 -26.91 -6.56 -11.96
N ASN A 298 -27.39 -6.42 -10.73
CA ASN A 298 -28.20 -7.45 -10.09
C ASN A 298 -29.46 -7.78 -10.92
N GLU A 299 -30.16 -6.77 -11.45
CA GLU A 299 -31.25 -6.96 -12.40
C GLU A 299 -30.77 -7.68 -13.68
N ALA A 300 -29.74 -7.16 -14.34
CA ALA A 300 -29.23 -7.68 -15.61
C ALA A 300 -28.73 -9.14 -15.53
N GLU A 301 -28.14 -9.54 -14.41
CA GLU A 301 -27.64 -10.91 -14.17
C GLU A 301 -28.75 -11.89 -13.75
N THR A 302 -29.89 -11.39 -13.23
CA THR A 302 -31.00 -12.23 -12.72
C THR A 302 -32.16 -12.33 -13.69
N THR A 303 -32.68 -11.21 -14.22
CA THR A 303 -33.94 -11.15 -14.96
C THR A 303 -33.77 -11.05 -16.47
N LYS A 304 -32.67 -10.46 -16.96
CA LYS A 304 -32.48 -10.17 -18.39
C LYS A 304 -31.81 -11.32 -19.15
N ASN A 305 -32.00 -11.31 -20.46
CA ASN A 305 -31.36 -12.27 -21.37
C ASN A 305 -29.86 -11.95 -21.51
N ARG A 306 -29.07 -12.96 -21.87
CA ARG A 306 -27.62 -12.85 -21.97
C ARG A 306 -27.04 -13.81 -23.01
N VAL A 307 -25.86 -13.51 -23.53
CA VAL A 307 -25.09 -14.41 -24.40
C VAL A 307 -23.79 -14.78 -23.69
N SER A 308 -23.57 -16.08 -23.47
CA SER A 308 -22.37 -16.58 -22.81
C SER A 308 -21.50 -17.37 -23.77
N TRP A 309 -20.23 -16.98 -23.90
CA TRP A 309 -19.20 -17.79 -24.55
C TRP A 309 -18.55 -18.73 -23.54
N ASP A 310 -18.30 -18.26 -22.31
CA ASP A 310 -17.55 -18.96 -21.25
C ASP A 310 -16.17 -19.49 -21.73
N THR A 311 -15.58 -18.89 -22.78
CA THR A 311 -14.48 -19.50 -23.56
C THR A 311 -13.15 -18.80 -23.30
N GLU A 312 -12.09 -19.59 -23.04
CA GLU A 312 -10.71 -19.10 -22.88
C GLU A 312 -9.87 -19.46 -24.13
N MET A 313 -9.16 -18.46 -24.67
CA MET A 313 -8.13 -18.64 -25.69
C MET A 313 -6.78 -18.26 -25.13
N CYS A 314 -5.74 -19.00 -25.51
CA CYS A 314 -4.35 -18.68 -25.18
C CYS A 314 -3.66 -17.99 -26.38
N CYS A 315 -2.67 -17.16 -26.13
CA CYS A 315 -1.78 -16.61 -27.14
C CYS A 315 -0.35 -16.65 -26.61
N PHE A 316 0.57 -17.16 -27.44
CA PHE A 316 1.99 -17.14 -27.11
C PHE A 316 2.59 -15.79 -27.48
N LEU A 317 3.17 -15.09 -26.51
CA LEU A 317 3.90 -13.84 -26.72
C LEU A 317 5.39 -14.13 -26.64
N ASP A 318 6.14 -13.88 -27.71
CA ASP A 318 7.60 -13.87 -27.62
C ASP A 318 8.11 -12.62 -26.86
N ALA A 319 9.44 -12.47 -26.74
CA ALA A 319 10.04 -11.32 -26.08
C ALA A 319 9.67 -9.97 -26.76
N GLY A 320 9.55 -9.96 -28.10
CA GLY A 320 9.16 -8.80 -28.88
C GLY A 320 7.67 -8.50 -28.78
N GLY A 321 6.81 -9.53 -28.81
CA GLY A 321 5.36 -9.43 -28.62
C GLY A 321 5.01 -8.94 -27.21
N THR A 322 5.72 -9.41 -26.19
CA THR A 322 5.58 -8.94 -24.79
C THR A 322 6.00 -7.47 -24.66
N ALA A 323 7.13 -7.06 -25.27
CA ALA A 323 7.56 -5.66 -25.28
C ALA A 323 6.58 -4.75 -26.05
N ARG A 324 6.05 -5.23 -27.19
CA ARG A 324 5.07 -4.52 -28.01
C ARG A 324 3.71 -4.41 -27.35
N LEU A 325 3.26 -5.42 -26.60
CA LEU A 325 2.05 -5.35 -25.77
C LEU A 325 2.20 -4.26 -24.71
N ARG A 326 3.30 -4.26 -23.97
CA ARG A 326 3.61 -3.20 -22.98
C ARG A 326 3.62 -1.80 -23.61
N GLN A 327 4.26 -1.64 -24.77
CA GLN A 327 4.27 -0.38 -25.51
C GLN A 327 2.85 0.04 -25.94
N LYS A 328 2.08 -0.85 -26.58
CA LYS A 328 0.70 -0.55 -27.01
C LYS A 328 -0.20 -0.15 -25.84
N ILE A 329 -0.10 -0.79 -24.67
CA ILE A 329 -0.89 -0.40 -23.49
C ILE A 329 -0.49 1.00 -22.98
N THR A 330 0.81 1.34 -23.02
CA THR A 330 1.30 2.67 -22.66
C THR A 330 0.84 3.75 -23.66
N GLU A 331 0.77 3.41 -24.95
CA GLU A 331 0.27 4.32 -25.99
C GLU A 331 -1.25 4.46 -25.99
N SER A 332 -1.99 3.37 -25.76
CA SER A 332 -3.45 3.29 -25.72
C SER A 332 -3.88 2.28 -24.67
N ARG A 333 -4.29 2.80 -23.51
CA ARG A 333 -4.79 2.04 -22.36
C ARG A 333 -6.01 1.16 -22.68
N LEU A 334 -6.86 1.64 -23.60
CA LEU A 334 -8.11 1.00 -23.99
C LEU A 334 -7.91 0.06 -25.19
N TRP A 335 -8.19 -1.22 -24.97
CA TRP A 335 -8.09 -2.28 -25.97
C TRP A 335 -9.47 -2.64 -26.55
N PRO A 336 -9.67 -2.57 -27.88
CA PRO A 336 -10.97 -2.81 -28.47
C PRO A 336 -11.25 -4.32 -28.59
N VAL A 337 -12.42 -4.73 -28.11
CA VAL A 337 -13.01 -6.05 -28.33
C VAL A 337 -14.30 -5.85 -29.11
N GLU A 338 -14.32 -6.28 -30.36
CA GLU A 338 -15.46 -6.09 -31.26
C GLU A 338 -16.45 -7.26 -31.12
N ILE A 339 -17.75 -6.96 -31.06
CA ILE A 339 -18.83 -7.94 -30.97
C ILE A 339 -19.75 -7.77 -32.19
N MET A 340 -20.25 -8.89 -32.72
CA MET A 340 -21.25 -8.90 -33.79
C MET A 340 -22.23 -10.07 -33.67
N ARG A 341 -23.38 -9.96 -34.35
CA ARG A 341 -24.38 -11.02 -34.49
C ARG A 341 -24.63 -11.30 -35.97
N ALA A 342 -24.23 -12.49 -36.43
CA ALA A 342 -24.48 -12.94 -37.80
C ALA A 342 -25.56 -14.04 -37.88
N LEU A 343 -26.22 -14.17 -39.04
CA LEU A 343 -27.17 -15.26 -39.34
C LEU A 343 -26.49 -16.53 -39.87
N ALA A 344 -25.18 -16.49 -40.10
CA ALA A 344 -24.32 -17.60 -40.49
C ALA A 344 -22.89 -17.36 -39.97
N PRO A 345 -22.12 -18.41 -39.65
CA PRO A 345 -20.73 -18.26 -39.23
C PRO A 345 -19.86 -17.73 -40.37
N LEU A 346 -18.96 -16.79 -40.07
CA LEU A 346 -17.99 -16.17 -41.01
C LEU A 346 -17.14 -17.19 -41.81
N THR A 347 -17.04 -18.43 -41.32
CA THR A 347 -16.23 -19.51 -41.89
C THR A 347 -16.94 -20.34 -42.97
N LYS A 348 -18.21 -20.06 -43.32
CA LYS A 348 -18.94 -20.81 -44.36
C LYS A 348 -19.46 -19.91 -45.49
N GLU A 349 -19.30 -20.42 -46.71
CA GLU A 349 -19.57 -19.76 -47.98
C GLU A 349 -20.96 -19.09 -48.09
N THR A 350 -21.02 -17.77 -47.93
CA THR A 350 -22.13 -16.95 -48.43
C THR A 350 -21.80 -16.44 -49.82
N LYS A 351 -22.59 -16.85 -50.83
CA LYS A 351 -22.58 -16.27 -52.17
C LYS A 351 -23.35 -14.95 -52.20
N THR A 352 -22.82 -13.92 -51.54
CA THR A 352 -23.24 -12.53 -51.74
C THR A 352 -22.31 -11.82 -52.70
N GLN A 353 -22.85 -10.90 -53.49
CA GLN A 353 -22.09 -10.15 -54.49
C GLN A 353 -21.08 -9.22 -53.81
N ALA A 354 -19.96 -8.96 -54.47
CA ALA A 354 -18.87 -8.18 -53.89
C ALA A 354 -19.21 -6.68 -53.85
N GLU A 355 -19.57 -6.19 -52.67
CA GLU A 355 -19.40 -4.78 -52.30
C GLU A 355 -18.02 -4.61 -51.67
N GLU A 356 -17.38 -3.45 -51.90
CA GLU A 356 -15.99 -3.20 -51.47
C GLU A 356 -15.83 -2.95 -49.97
N ASN A 357 -16.94 -2.87 -49.22
CA ASN A 357 -16.99 -2.80 -47.76
C ASN A 357 -18.10 -3.70 -47.23
N PRO A 358 -17.80 -4.84 -46.56
CA PRO A 358 -18.85 -5.63 -45.91
C PRO A 358 -19.39 -4.90 -44.67
N GLU A 359 -20.68 -4.55 -44.69
CA GLU A 359 -21.37 -4.08 -43.49
C GLU A 359 -21.53 -5.22 -42.48
N ILE A 360 -21.20 -4.95 -41.22
CA ILE A 360 -21.24 -5.93 -40.14
C ILE A 360 -22.55 -5.77 -39.35
N PRO A 361 -23.43 -6.79 -39.31
CA PRO A 361 -24.69 -6.71 -38.58
C PRO A 361 -24.47 -6.67 -37.06
N PHE A 362 -25.20 -5.79 -36.38
CA PHE A 362 -25.08 -5.50 -34.95
C PHE A 362 -23.63 -5.29 -34.50
N HIS A 363 -22.85 -4.46 -35.20
CA HIS A 363 -21.45 -4.23 -34.86
C HIS A 363 -21.33 -3.35 -33.60
N GLY A 364 -20.80 -3.92 -32.52
CA GLY A 364 -20.49 -3.22 -31.27
C GLY A 364 -19.01 -3.35 -30.89
N VAL A 365 -18.57 -2.53 -29.95
CA VAL A 365 -17.21 -2.58 -29.38
C VAL A 365 -17.26 -2.34 -27.87
N ALA A 366 -16.53 -3.15 -27.12
CA ALA A 366 -16.19 -2.91 -25.73
C ALA A 366 -14.72 -2.46 -25.64
N PHE A 367 -14.43 -1.45 -24.83
CA PHE A 367 -13.07 -0.95 -24.62
C PHE A 367 -12.54 -1.47 -23.29
N VAL A 368 -11.68 -2.48 -23.34
CA VAL A 368 -11.10 -3.12 -22.16
C VAL A 368 -9.88 -2.33 -21.69
N ASP A 369 -9.91 -1.85 -20.45
CA ASP A 369 -8.78 -1.17 -19.84
C ASP A 369 -7.66 -2.15 -19.47
N MET A 370 -6.59 -2.18 -20.26
CA MET A 370 -5.40 -3.00 -19.99
C MET A 370 -4.35 -2.28 -19.13
N GLY A 371 -4.57 -1.02 -18.72
CA GLY A 371 -3.58 -0.20 -18.02
C GLY A 371 -3.05 -0.82 -16.74
N GLN A 372 -3.92 -1.49 -15.98
CA GLN A 372 -3.55 -2.14 -14.72
C GLN A 372 -2.56 -3.31 -14.89
N LEU A 373 -2.44 -3.93 -16.07
CA LEU A 373 -1.42 -4.95 -16.35
C LEU A 373 0.01 -4.39 -16.35
N LEU A 374 0.17 -3.06 -16.38
CA LEU A 374 1.45 -2.38 -16.20
C LEU A 374 1.82 -2.15 -14.73
N TYR A 375 0.93 -2.44 -13.78
CA TYR A 375 1.22 -2.30 -12.35
C TYR A 375 2.21 -3.39 -11.90
N PRO A 376 3.34 -3.04 -11.25
CA PRO A 376 4.34 -4.01 -10.79
C PRO A 376 3.77 -5.19 -9.96
N GLY A 377 3.77 -6.37 -10.57
CA GLY A 377 3.26 -7.63 -10.00
C GLY A 377 1.87 -8.04 -10.44
N VAL A 378 1.10 -7.18 -11.11
CA VAL A 378 -0.23 -7.53 -11.65
C VAL A 378 -0.07 -8.34 -12.93
N SER A 379 -0.76 -9.47 -12.99
CA SER A 379 -0.75 -10.39 -14.13
C SER A 379 -2.15 -10.74 -14.63
N ARG A 380 -3.22 -10.36 -13.94
CA ARG A 380 -4.61 -10.62 -14.33
C ARG A 380 -5.46 -9.38 -14.08
N ILE A 381 -6.37 -9.13 -15.01
CA ILE A 381 -7.49 -8.21 -14.86
C ILE A 381 -8.80 -8.91 -15.25
N ARG A 382 -9.91 -8.56 -14.60
CA ARG A 382 -11.25 -9.02 -14.95
C ARG A 382 -12.27 -7.93 -14.68
N GLY A 383 -13.00 -7.52 -15.70
CA GLY A 383 -13.95 -6.40 -15.60
C GLY A 383 -15.23 -6.58 -16.42
N ALA A 384 -16.27 -5.85 -16.01
CA ALA A 384 -17.46 -5.60 -16.81
C ALA A 384 -17.28 -4.32 -17.64
N TYR A 385 -17.37 -4.44 -18.96
CA TYR A 385 -17.13 -3.35 -19.91
C TYR A 385 -18.38 -3.09 -20.76
N SER A 386 -18.79 -1.83 -20.91
CA SER A 386 -19.98 -1.47 -21.69
C SER A 386 -19.76 -1.68 -23.18
N ILE A 387 -20.77 -2.20 -23.89
CA ILE A 387 -20.73 -2.33 -25.35
C ILE A 387 -21.32 -1.05 -25.97
N GLN A 388 -20.53 -0.41 -26.83
CA GLN A 388 -20.90 0.80 -27.56
C GLN A 388 -21.11 0.48 -29.06
N PRO A 389 -21.93 1.23 -29.81
CA PRO A 389 -22.02 1.12 -31.26
C PRO A 389 -20.63 1.25 -31.90
N PHE A 390 -20.27 0.37 -32.82
CA PHE A 390 -18.98 0.48 -33.48
C PHE A 390 -18.90 1.75 -34.35
N SER A 391 -17.80 2.50 -34.19
CA SER A 391 -17.44 3.67 -34.98
C SER A 391 -15.93 3.73 -35.20
N GLU A 392 -15.48 3.85 -36.45
CA GLU A 392 -14.05 3.90 -36.80
C GLU A 392 -13.36 5.16 -36.25
N ALA A 393 -14.08 6.28 -36.17
CA ALA A 393 -13.57 7.51 -35.57
C ALA A 393 -13.33 7.35 -34.05
N GLU A 394 -14.19 6.59 -33.37
CA GLU A 394 -14.03 6.29 -31.94
C GLU A 394 -12.94 5.25 -31.68
N LEU A 395 -12.84 4.22 -32.53
CA LEU A 395 -11.75 3.26 -32.52
C LEU A 395 -10.38 3.95 -32.68
N LEU A 396 -10.27 4.90 -33.61
CA LEU A 396 -9.04 5.67 -33.83
C LEU A 396 -8.75 6.59 -32.63
N LYS A 397 -9.77 7.21 -32.04
CA LYS A 397 -9.62 8.13 -30.89
C LYS A 397 -9.23 7.39 -29.60
N LYS A 398 -9.87 6.27 -29.28
CA LYS A 398 -9.67 5.52 -28.02
C LYS A 398 -8.53 4.50 -28.08
N ALA A 399 -8.42 3.77 -29.19
CA ALA A 399 -7.50 2.64 -29.36
C ALA A 399 -6.40 2.85 -30.42
N LYS A 400 -6.29 4.07 -30.98
CA LYS A 400 -5.28 4.43 -32.01
C LYS A 400 -5.25 3.51 -33.25
N ARG A 401 -6.36 2.82 -33.53
CA ARG A 401 -6.51 1.85 -34.63
C ARG A 401 -7.49 2.39 -35.69
N SER A 402 -7.15 2.23 -36.97
CA SER A 402 -7.91 2.80 -38.09
C SER A 402 -8.82 1.80 -38.84
N VAL A 403 -8.79 0.50 -38.52
CA VAL A 403 -9.54 -0.55 -39.25
C VAL A 403 -10.14 -1.55 -38.27
N SER A 404 -11.36 -2.02 -38.53
CA SER A 404 -12.01 -3.08 -37.73
C SER A 404 -11.36 -4.46 -37.91
N VAL A 405 -11.16 -5.16 -36.80
CA VAL A 405 -10.71 -6.56 -36.75
C VAL A 405 -11.67 -7.47 -37.51
N LEU A 406 -12.98 -7.29 -37.31
CA LEU A 406 -14.01 -8.11 -37.94
C LEU A 406 -14.09 -7.85 -39.46
N LYS A 407 -13.90 -6.60 -39.92
CA LYS A 407 -13.83 -6.28 -41.36
C LYS A 407 -12.60 -6.93 -42.00
N GLU A 408 -11.44 -6.87 -41.36
CA GLU A 408 -10.22 -7.52 -41.83
C GLU A 408 -10.38 -9.05 -41.96
N GLN A 409 -11.01 -9.68 -40.96
CA GLN A 409 -11.30 -11.13 -40.99
C GLN A 409 -12.31 -11.51 -42.08
N ALA A 410 -13.41 -10.76 -42.25
CA ALA A 410 -14.38 -10.99 -43.31
C ALA A 410 -13.73 -10.87 -44.71
N ASN A 411 -12.89 -9.85 -44.91
CA ASN A 411 -12.13 -9.66 -46.15
C ASN A 411 -11.10 -10.77 -46.40
N ALA A 412 -10.40 -11.23 -45.35
CA ALA A 412 -9.46 -12.35 -45.45
C ALA A 412 -10.16 -13.66 -45.83
N ALA A 413 -11.29 -13.99 -45.18
CA ALA A 413 -12.10 -15.16 -45.50
C ALA A 413 -12.65 -15.11 -46.94
N ALA A 414 -13.17 -13.96 -47.37
CA ALA A 414 -13.65 -13.76 -48.74
C ALA A 414 -12.53 -13.93 -49.78
N ASN A 415 -11.31 -13.48 -49.48
CA ASN A 415 -10.16 -13.63 -50.37
C ASN A 415 -9.61 -15.07 -50.42
N GLN A 416 -9.63 -15.80 -49.30
CA GLN A 416 -9.32 -17.23 -49.29
C GLN A 416 -10.36 -18.04 -50.09
N ALA A 417 -11.65 -17.74 -49.95
CA ALA A 417 -12.70 -18.37 -50.74
C ALA A 417 -12.53 -18.14 -52.26
N LYS A 418 -12.15 -16.92 -52.67
CA LYS A 418 -11.80 -16.60 -54.07
C LYS A 418 -10.59 -17.40 -54.56
N ALA A 419 -9.56 -17.58 -53.73
CA ALA A 419 -8.37 -18.37 -54.08
C ALA A 419 -8.69 -19.87 -54.25
N CYS A 420 -9.48 -20.45 -53.33
CA CYS A 420 -9.95 -21.83 -53.44
C CYS A 420 -10.81 -22.03 -54.70
N ALA A 421 -11.73 -21.11 -55.00
CA ALA A 421 -12.55 -21.16 -56.21
C ALA A 421 -11.71 -21.07 -57.51
N ALA A 422 -10.64 -20.26 -57.53
CA ALA A 422 -9.73 -20.17 -58.67
C ALA A 422 -8.94 -21.47 -58.90
N SER A 423 -8.58 -22.20 -57.83
CA SER A 423 -7.84 -23.48 -57.93
C SER A 423 -8.66 -24.63 -58.52
N ALA A 424 -9.99 -24.58 -58.40
CA ALA A 424 -10.91 -25.59 -58.94
C ALA A 424 -11.19 -25.44 -60.46
N GLY A 425 -10.77 -24.33 -61.07
CA GLY A 425 -11.01 -24.00 -62.49
C GLY A 425 -10.00 -24.55 -63.49
N GLY A 426 -9.51 -25.79 -63.29
CA GLY A 426 -8.38 -26.35 -64.07
C GLY A 426 -8.70 -27.57 -64.94
N SER A 427 -8.50 -27.44 -66.26
CA SER A 427 -8.64 -28.49 -67.31
C SER A 427 -10.10 -28.87 -67.68
N ASN A 428 -10.49 -29.18 -68.92
CA ASN A 428 -9.73 -29.52 -70.14
C ASN A 428 -10.45 -29.04 -71.42
N LYS A 429 -9.69 -28.52 -72.40
CA LYS A 429 -9.74 -28.99 -73.81
C LYS A 429 -8.66 -28.34 -74.70
N ALA A 430 -7.83 -29.17 -75.31
CA ALA A 430 -6.87 -28.75 -76.33
C ALA A 430 -7.48 -28.87 -77.75
N LYS A 431 -7.15 -27.93 -78.66
CA LYS A 431 -6.88 -28.24 -80.07
C LYS A 431 -6.20 -27.10 -80.85
N ALA A 432 -4.97 -27.38 -81.26
CA ALA A 432 -4.26 -26.99 -82.49
C ALA A 432 -4.79 -25.84 -83.40
N GLY A 433 -3.88 -24.92 -83.75
CA GLY A 433 -3.33 -24.93 -85.12
C GLY A 433 -3.31 -23.63 -85.95
N LYS A 434 -2.08 -23.30 -86.42
CA LYS A 434 -1.67 -22.51 -87.61
C LYS A 434 -1.58 -20.98 -87.56
N ASN A 435 -0.52 -20.53 -88.23
CA ASN A 435 0.06 -19.19 -88.38
C ASN A 435 -0.76 -18.25 -89.28
N SER A 436 -0.55 -16.93 -89.10
CA SER A 436 -0.17 -16.03 -90.21
C SER A 436 0.47 -14.72 -89.71
N ASP A 437 1.37 -14.19 -90.53
CA ASP A 437 2.10 -12.91 -90.44
C ASP A 437 1.17 -11.69 -90.20
N GLY A 438 1.59 -10.51 -89.73
CA GLY A 438 2.94 -9.94 -89.56
C GLY A 438 3.06 -8.59 -90.29
N ARG A 439 3.27 -7.47 -89.56
CA ARG A 439 3.77 -6.14 -90.00
C ARG A 439 3.70 -5.17 -88.81
N GLY A 440 4.63 -4.22 -88.71
CA GLY A 440 4.58 -3.15 -87.71
C GLY A 440 5.20 -1.84 -88.23
N ALA A 441 5.13 -0.77 -87.43
CA ALA A 441 6.08 0.37 -87.40
C ALA A 441 5.62 1.49 -86.44
N LYS A 442 6.53 1.95 -85.56
CA LYS A 442 6.90 3.37 -85.22
C LYS A 442 5.81 4.40 -84.83
N ASP A 443 6.02 5.40 -83.95
CA ASP A 443 7.04 5.74 -82.92
C ASP A 443 6.48 6.95 -82.08
N PRO A 444 7.18 7.55 -81.08
CA PRO A 444 6.53 8.07 -79.84
C PRO A 444 6.50 9.60 -79.67
N LYS A 445 5.97 10.09 -78.52
CA LYS A 445 6.41 11.34 -77.87
C LYS A 445 6.04 11.50 -76.37
N ASP A 446 7.06 11.87 -75.59
CA ASP A 446 7.10 12.45 -74.22
C ASP A 446 6.56 13.92 -74.16
N PRO A 447 6.45 14.68 -73.01
CA PRO A 447 7.36 14.67 -71.83
C PRO A 447 6.88 15.09 -70.39
N ALA A 448 7.59 14.55 -69.38
CA ALA A 448 8.28 15.19 -68.22
C ALA A 448 7.64 16.18 -67.16
N LYS A 449 7.85 15.80 -65.87
CA LYS A 449 8.37 16.56 -64.68
C LYS A 449 7.67 17.85 -64.13
N LYS A 450 7.35 17.84 -62.81
CA LYS A 450 8.09 18.54 -61.72
C LYS A 450 7.53 18.29 -60.29
N GLN A 451 8.36 18.55 -59.26
CA GLN A 451 8.05 18.51 -57.81
C GLN A 451 7.28 19.76 -57.33
N PRO A 452 6.81 19.79 -56.07
CA PRO A 452 7.40 20.77 -55.13
C PRO A 452 7.60 20.25 -53.69
N GLY A 453 8.15 21.11 -52.81
CA GLY A 453 8.36 20.85 -51.38
C GLY A 453 7.81 21.93 -50.44
N SER A 454 8.05 21.73 -49.15
CA SER A 454 7.64 22.50 -47.95
C SER A 454 7.59 24.04 -48.02
N GLN A 455 6.60 24.67 -47.37
CA GLN A 455 6.75 25.27 -46.01
C GLN A 455 5.53 26.09 -45.50
N SER A 456 5.20 25.85 -44.21
CA SER A 456 4.81 26.84 -43.18
C SER A 456 3.37 27.38 -42.99
N ARG A 457 3.01 27.38 -41.69
CA ARG A 457 2.20 28.32 -40.87
C ARG A 457 0.66 28.34 -40.94
N LEU A 458 0.10 28.04 -39.76
CA LEU A 458 -1.25 28.33 -39.27
C LEU A 458 -1.40 29.80 -38.87
N ALA A 459 -2.59 30.39 -39.08
CA ALA A 459 -3.16 31.45 -38.22
C ALA A 459 -4.68 31.66 -38.45
N ALA A 460 -5.45 31.47 -37.38
CA ALA A 460 -6.69 32.19 -36.97
C ALA A 460 -7.94 32.36 -37.88
N ALA A 461 -9.03 31.76 -37.38
CA ALA A 461 -10.34 32.36 -37.05
C ALA A 461 -11.40 32.76 -38.11
N ASP A 462 -12.59 32.17 -37.91
CA ASP A 462 -13.97 32.71 -37.99
C ASP A 462 -14.45 33.50 -39.22
N ILE A 463 -15.24 32.84 -40.09
CA ILE A 463 -16.56 33.33 -40.54
C ILE A 463 -17.54 32.14 -40.63
N VAL A 464 -18.74 32.29 -40.06
CA VAL A 464 -19.88 31.35 -40.20
C VAL A 464 -20.75 31.76 -41.39
N ALA A 465 -20.95 30.86 -42.38
CA ALA A 465 -22.11 30.88 -43.28
C ALA A 465 -22.26 29.56 -44.08
N ASP A 466 -23.13 28.71 -43.56
CA ASP A 466 -23.94 27.68 -44.22
C ASP A 466 -24.02 27.67 -45.77
N SER A 467 -23.64 26.53 -46.39
CA SER A 467 -24.44 25.87 -47.45
C SER A 467 -23.88 24.47 -47.74
N GLY A 468 -24.76 23.46 -47.74
CA GLY A 468 -24.36 22.06 -47.60
C GLY A 468 -23.82 21.36 -48.87
N SER A 469 -22.88 20.45 -48.63
CA SER A 469 -22.77 19.20 -49.37
C SER A 469 -22.49 18.09 -48.36
N GLU A 470 -23.52 17.31 -48.03
CA GLU A 470 -23.47 16.25 -47.03
C GLU A 470 -22.57 15.10 -47.54
N ASN A 471 -21.47 14.84 -46.83
CA ASN A 471 -20.90 13.50 -46.79
C ASN A 471 -21.60 12.79 -45.63
N GLU A 472 -22.55 11.92 -45.95
CA GLU A 472 -23.32 11.17 -44.95
C GLU A 472 -22.38 10.35 -44.05
N LEU A 473 -22.46 10.59 -42.74
CA LEU A 473 -21.88 9.71 -41.74
C LEU A 473 -22.77 8.47 -41.67
N ASN A 474 -22.24 7.29 -42.05
CA ASN A 474 -22.95 6.02 -41.89
C ASN A 474 -23.17 5.74 -40.39
N VAL A 475 -24.33 6.13 -39.86
CA VAL A 475 -24.71 5.89 -38.46
C VAL A 475 -25.14 4.43 -38.32
N ASN A 476 -24.43 3.67 -37.51
CA ASN A 476 -24.74 2.29 -37.16
C ASN A 476 -25.99 2.22 -36.25
N THR A 477 -27.18 2.27 -36.88
CA THR A 477 -28.48 2.29 -36.20
C THR A 477 -28.75 1.01 -35.40
N GLU A 478 -28.27 -0.15 -35.86
CA GLU A 478 -28.34 -1.42 -35.11
C GLU A 478 -27.46 -1.41 -33.85
N GLY A 479 -26.29 -0.78 -33.91
CA GLY A 479 -25.37 -0.66 -32.78
C GLY A 479 -25.89 0.22 -31.64
N ASN A 480 -26.74 1.22 -31.94
CA ASN A 480 -27.34 2.09 -30.91
C ASN A 480 -28.19 1.30 -29.90
N MET A 481 -28.71 0.13 -30.30
CA MET A 481 -29.49 -0.76 -29.43
C MET A 481 -28.71 -1.25 -28.20
N TYR A 482 -27.36 -1.32 -28.27
CA TYR A 482 -26.54 -1.66 -27.10
C TYR A 482 -26.61 -0.60 -25.99
N VAL A 483 -26.71 0.68 -26.38
CA VAL A 483 -26.80 1.80 -25.44
C VAL A 483 -28.19 1.83 -24.79
N GLU A 484 -29.24 1.63 -25.59
CA GLU A 484 -30.63 1.53 -25.09
C GLU A 484 -30.80 0.38 -24.11
N ALA A 485 -30.22 -0.79 -24.41
CA ALA A 485 -30.28 -1.96 -23.55
C ALA A 485 -29.26 -1.93 -22.39
N LYS A 486 -28.35 -0.95 -22.34
CA LYS A 486 -27.18 -0.91 -21.45
C LYS A 486 -26.38 -2.23 -21.45
N THR A 487 -26.12 -2.79 -22.64
CA THR A 487 -25.42 -4.07 -22.76
C THR A 487 -23.97 -3.95 -22.31
N TYR A 488 -23.51 -4.88 -21.47
CA TYR A 488 -22.11 -4.97 -21.04
C TYR A 488 -21.60 -6.40 -21.14
N ILE A 489 -20.29 -6.59 -21.22
CA ILE A 489 -19.61 -7.88 -21.33
C ILE A 489 -18.54 -8.04 -20.26
N ILE A 490 -18.48 -9.22 -19.65
CA ILE A 490 -17.40 -9.57 -18.72
C ILE A 490 -16.25 -10.23 -19.50
N ILE A 491 -15.05 -9.66 -19.34
CA ILE A 491 -13.83 -10.13 -20.00
C ILE A 491 -12.72 -10.23 -18.95
N GLU A 492 -11.99 -11.36 -18.97
CA GLU A 492 -10.79 -11.58 -18.17
C GLU A 492 -9.57 -11.68 -19.09
N ILE A 493 -8.50 -10.95 -18.76
CA ILE A 493 -7.20 -11.05 -19.40
C ILE A 493 -6.19 -11.44 -18.33
N ALA A 494 -5.51 -12.57 -18.54
CA ALA A 494 -4.49 -13.07 -17.63
C ALA A 494 -3.20 -13.39 -18.38
N LEU A 495 -2.07 -13.11 -17.75
CA LEU A 495 -0.73 -13.44 -18.21
C LEU A 495 -0.11 -14.43 -17.23
N GLU A 496 0.68 -15.37 -17.73
CA GLU A 496 1.43 -16.30 -16.86
C GLU A 496 2.49 -15.57 -16.00
N LYS A 497 3.02 -14.45 -16.50
CA LYS A 497 3.93 -13.56 -15.77
C LYS A 497 3.44 -12.10 -15.86
N PRO A 498 3.63 -11.27 -14.81
CA PRO A 498 3.29 -9.85 -14.88
C PRO A 498 4.16 -9.12 -15.92
N LEU A 499 3.60 -8.15 -16.66
CA LEU A 499 4.37 -7.36 -17.66
C LEU A 499 5.47 -6.51 -17.01
N VAL A 500 5.25 -6.11 -15.76
CA VAL A 500 6.21 -5.40 -14.92
C VAL A 500 6.42 -6.23 -13.65
N PRO A 501 7.62 -6.77 -13.41
CA PRO A 501 7.89 -7.56 -12.20
C PRO A 501 7.86 -6.66 -10.96
N LYS A 502 7.29 -7.16 -9.85
CA LYS A 502 7.30 -6.46 -8.57
C LYS A 502 8.71 -6.46 -7.97
N THR A 503 9.21 -5.30 -7.55
CA THR A 503 10.47 -5.19 -6.80
C THR A 503 10.35 -5.93 -5.48
N SER A 504 11.30 -6.83 -5.17
CA SER A 504 11.26 -7.58 -3.92
C SER A 504 11.71 -6.70 -2.74
N PRO A 505 11.16 -6.87 -1.52
CA PRO A 505 11.59 -6.10 -0.35
C PRO A 505 13.08 -6.26 -0.03
N GLU A 506 13.68 -7.40 -0.41
CA GLU A 506 15.11 -7.68 -0.29
C GLU A 506 15.97 -6.87 -1.28
N GLU A 507 15.51 -6.73 -2.52
CA GLU A 507 16.14 -5.89 -3.55
C GLU A 507 16.08 -4.42 -3.13
N LEU A 508 14.90 -3.93 -2.71
CA LEU A 508 14.74 -2.58 -2.14
C LEU A 508 15.65 -2.36 -0.93
N SER A 509 15.74 -3.34 -0.04
CA SER A 509 16.66 -3.29 1.11
C SER A 509 18.13 -3.28 0.70
N ARG A 510 18.52 -3.93 -0.41
CA ARG A 510 19.88 -3.84 -0.96
C ARG A 510 20.15 -2.47 -1.58
N ARG A 511 19.20 -1.88 -2.30
CA ARG A 511 19.32 -0.52 -2.87
C ARG A 511 19.44 0.54 -1.79
N VAL A 512 18.58 0.52 -0.77
CA VAL A 512 18.66 1.45 0.37
C VAL A 512 19.98 1.30 1.12
N LYS A 513 20.49 0.06 1.34
CA LYS A 513 21.82 -0.17 1.92
C LYS A 513 22.99 0.35 1.06
N ALA A 514 22.82 0.43 -0.26
CA ALA A 514 23.82 0.99 -1.16
C ALA A 514 23.84 2.53 -1.13
N LEU A 515 22.68 3.17 -0.98
CA LEU A 515 22.55 4.62 -0.79
C LEU A 515 22.94 5.07 0.62
N ILE A 516 22.54 4.30 1.64
CA ILE A 516 22.71 4.59 3.06
C ILE A 516 23.21 3.30 3.76
N PRO A 517 24.53 3.08 3.85
CA PRO A 517 25.05 1.91 4.54
C PRO A 517 24.65 1.95 6.04
N PRO A 518 24.28 0.80 6.63
CA PRO A 518 23.93 0.74 8.04
C PRO A 518 25.15 1.09 8.89
N ARG A 519 24.92 1.84 9.98
CA ARG A 519 25.98 2.30 10.87
C ARG A 519 26.72 1.10 11.44
N THR A 520 28.04 1.05 11.26
CA THR A 520 28.87 0.03 11.92
C THR A 520 28.65 0.13 13.43
N PRO A 521 28.29 -0.97 14.13
CA PRO A 521 28.07 -0.91 15.56
C PRO A 521 29.32 -0.37 16.24
N LEU A 522 29.13 0.55 17.19
CA LEU A 522 30.22 1.09 18.00
C LEU A 522 31.04 -0.08 18.58
N PRO A 523 32.38 0.02 18.63
CA PRO A 523 33.20 -1.01 19.26
C PRO A 523 32.67 -1.25 20.67
N ALA A 524 32.46 -2.52 21.01
CA ALA A 524 31.75 -2.89 22.23
C ALA A 524 32.36 -2.17 23.44
N GLY A 525 31.55 -1.33 24.11
CA GLY A 525 31.98 -0.53 25.25
C GLY A 525 32.61 -1.40 26.34
N PRO A 526 33.49 -0.81 27.18
CA PRO A 526 34.63 -1.46 27.81
C PRO A 526 34.37 -2.90 28.24
N SER A 527 35.29 -3.81 27.93
CA SER A 527 35.12 -5.24 28.22
C SER A 527 34.76 -5.47 29.70
N ARG A 528 34.16 -6.61 30.06
CA ARG A 528 33.87 -6.93 31.48
C ARG A 528 35.11 -6.75 32.37
N ALA A 529 36.27 -7.07 31.80
CA ALA A 529 37.58 -6.86 32.38
C ALA A 529 37.93 -5.37 32.62
N GLU A 530 37.73 -4.49 31.63
CA GLU A 530 37.93 -3.04 31.78
C GLU A 530 36.92 -2.40 32.75
N ARG A 531 35.65 -2.83 32.76
CA ARG A 531 34.66 -2.35 33.75
C ARG A 531 35.05 -2.71 35.19
N ALA A 532 35.65 -3.88 35.40
CA ALA A 532 36.17 -4.25 36.71
C ALA A 532 37.37 -3.38 37.14
N VAL A 533 38.22 -2.97 36.19
CA VAL A 533 39.33 -2.03 36.43
C VAL A 533 38.81 -0.62 36.72
N LEU A 534 37.84 -0.11 35.96
CA LEU A 534 37.23 1.20 36.20
C LEU A 534 36.47 1.27 37.54
N ASP A 535 35.77 0.19 37.92
CA ASP A 535 35.14 0.09 39.25
C ASP A 535 36.20 0.11 40.37
N PHE A 536 37.31 -0.59 40.20
CA PHE A 536 38.44 -0.53 41.14
C PHE A 536 39.06 0.87 41.22
N HIS A 537 39.31 1.54 40.08
CA HIS A 537 39.78 2.94 40.05
C HIS A 537 38.81 3.88 40.79
N ARG A 538 37.49 3.70 40.60
CA ARG A 538 36.46 4.47 41.31
C ARG A 538 36.51 4.22 42.82
N GLN A 539 36.65 2.98 43.27
CA GLN A 539 36.79 2.69 44.70
C GLN A 539 38.10 3.26 45.28
N VAL A 540 39.20 3.24 44.53
CA VAL A 540 40.45 3.92 44.94
C VAL A 540 40.20 5.43 45.11
N GLY A 541 39.51 6.09 44.17
CA GLY A 541 39.14 7.50 44.28
C GLY A 541 38.27 7.81 45.50
N ASN A 542 37.24 7.00 45.76
CA ASN A 542 36.40 7.13 46.95
C ASN A 542 37.23 7.07 48.25
N VAL A 543 38.13 6.07 48.35
CA VAL A 543 39.00 5.90 49.53
C VAL A 543 39.97 7.07 49.68
N VAL A 544 40.52 7.60 48.59
CA VAL A 544 41.41 8.76 48.60
C VAL A 544 40.70 10.01 49.11
N SER A 545 39.48 10.28 48.64
CA SER A 545 38.66 11.39 49.16
C SER A 545 38.43 11.22 50.67
N HIS A 546 37.88 10.08 51.12
CA HIS A 546 37.53 9.90 52.54
C HIS A 546 38.76 9.92 53.47
N VAL A 547 39.93 9.48 53.00
CA VAL A 547 41.19 9.58 53.75
C VAL A 547 41.72 11.01 53.77
N SER A 548 41.50 11.79 52.70
CA SER A 548 41.85 13.22 52.64
C SER A 548 40.93 14.04 53.55
N ASP A 549 39.62 13.84 53.49
CA ASP A 549 38.62 14.46 54.37
C ASP A 549 38.98 14.21 55.84
N GLN A 550 39.28 12.95 56.22
CA GLN A 550 39.66 12.63 57.59
C GLN A 550 41.04 13.17 57.99
N TYR A 551 41.95 13.36 57.03
CA TYR A 551 43.23 14.02 57.29
C TYR A 551 43.03 15.52 57.53
N GLU A 552 42.11 16.18 56.81
CA GLU A 552 41.73 17.57 57.05
C GLU A 552 40.93 17.76 58.35
N GLU A 553 40.02 16.84 58.70
CA GLU A 553 39.33 16.82 60.00
C GLU A 553 40.31 16.82 61.18
N LEU A 554 41.43 16.10 61.06
CA LEU A 554 42.40 15.89 62.15
C LEU A 554 43.58 16.87 62.16
N PHE A 555 43.99 17.37 60.99
CA PHE A 555 45.22 18.16 60.82
C PHE A 555 45.03 19.47 60.05
N GLY A 556 43.80 19.79 59.63
CA GLY A 556 43.44 21.02 58.93
C GLY A 556 43.46 22.27 59.81
N ALA A 557 43.32 23.44 59.17
CA ALA A 557 43.62 24.76 59.75
C ALA A 557 42.80 25.18 60.98
N ARG A 558 41.77 24.42 61.39
CA ARG A 558 40.98 24.69 62.61
C ARG A 558 41.61 24.16 63.90
N CYS A 559 42.62 23.28 63.83
CA CYS A 559 43.36 22.82 65.01
C CYS A 559 44.68 23.59 65.20
N LYS A 560 44.86 24.21 66.37
CA LYS A 560 46.12 24.91 66.72
C LYS A 560 47.30 23.91 66.74
N PRO A 561 48.49 24.29 66.25
CA PRO A 561 49.63 23.37 66.13
C PRO A 561 50.21 23.02 67.50
N SER A 562 49.89 21.83 68.01
CA SER A 562 50.51 21.26 69.20
C SER A 562 51.78 20.48 68.85
N GLY A 563 52.88 21.21 68.65
CA GLY A 563 54.24 20.66 68.49
C GLY A 563 54.52 19.92 67.18
N ASP A 564 55.80 19.83 66.81
CA ASP A 564 56.27 19.19 65.58
C ASP A 564 56.02 17.66 65.58
N CYS A 565 54.80 17.28 65.22
CA CYS A 565 54.41 15.89 65.04
C CYS A 565 55.02 15.35 63.74
N SER A 566 55.93 14.39 63.87
CA SER A 566 56.62 13.77 62.73
C SER A 566 55.62 13.14 61.74
N ARG A 567 56.02 13.03 60.46
CA ARG A 567 55.18 12.41 59.41
C ARG A 567 54.74 10.99 59.78
N GLU A 568 55.56 10.27 60.55
CA GLU A 568 55.28 8.93 61.05
C GLU A 568 54.25 8.94 62.18
N GLN A 569 54.36 9.86 63.15
CA GLN A 569 53.35 10.02 64.21
C GLN A 569 51.99 10.44 63.63
N LYS A 570 51.95 11.40 62.68
CA LYS A 570 50.72 11.77 61.97
C LYS A 570 50.08 10.57 61.26
N LYS A 571 50.89 9.73 60.60
CA LYS A 571 50.42 8.49 59.95
C LYS A 571 49.87 7.47 60.95
N VAL A 572 50.54 7.28 62.09
CA VAL A 572 50.07 6.37 63.16
C VAL A 572 48.76 6.87 63.76
N GLN A 573 48.63 8.17 64.00
CA GLN A 573 47.41 8.78 64.52
C GLN A 573 46.25 8.67 63.53
N LEU A 574 46.46 8.99 62.25
CA LEU A 574 45.48 8.84 61.17
C LEU A 574 45.00 7.38 61.03
N MET A 575 45.93 6.41 61.03
CA MET A 575 45.60 4.98 61.00
C MET A 575 44.86 4.54 62.27
N GLY A 576 45.19 5.08 63.43
CA GLY A 576 44.46 4.84 64.68
C GLY A 576 43.01 5.30 64.57
N THR A 577 42.77 6.54 64.15
CA THR A 577 41.43 7.11 63.98
C THR A 577 40.62 6.42 62.89
N LEU A 578 41.25 6.00 61.79
CA LEU A 578 40.62 5.24 60.70
C LEU A 578 40.14 3.85 61.13
N ASN A 579 40.86 3.20 62.05
CA ASN A 579 40.46 1.93 62.63
C ASN A 579 39.36 2.10 63.68
N VAL A 580 39.47 3.10 64.55
CA VAL A 580 38.46 3.38 65.60
C VAL A 580 37.12 3.86 65.01
N SER A 581 37.14 4.64 63.93
CA SER A 581 35.93 5.08 63.23
C SER A 581 35.28 4.00 62.34
N ALA A 582 35.85 2.79 62.31
CA ALA A 582 35.52 1.70 61.39
C ALA A 582 35.62 2.02 59.88
N ARG A 583 35.92 3.25 59.47
CA ARG A 583 36.07 3.67 58.06
C ARG A 583 37.08 2.77 57.31
N TYR A 584 38.20 2.40 57.94
CA TYR A 584 39.17 1.46 57.36
C TYR A 584 38.58 0.08 57.01
N PHE A 585 37.67 -0.44 57.83
CA PHE A 585 36.99 -1.71 57.57
C PHE A 585 36.03 -1.59 56.38
N THR A 586 35.28 -0.48 56.30
CA THR A 586 34.38 -0.18 55.17
C THR A 586 35.15 -0.13 53.85
N PHE A 587 36.28 0.58 53.80
CA PHE A 587 37.13 0.64 52.59
C PHE A 587 37.63 -0.74 52.18
N LYS A 588 38.07 -1.56 53.14
CA LYS A 588 38.58 -2.91 52.90
C LYS A 588 37.52 -3.82 52.28
N GLU A 589 36.27 -3.74 52.74
CA GLU A 589 35.18 -4.57 52.23
C GLU A 589 34.67 -4.07 50.86
N GLN A 590 34.57 -2.75 50.65
CA GLN A 590 34.26 -2.16 49.33
C GLN A 590 35.32 -2.55 48.27
N MET A 591 36.61 -2.38 48.61
CA MET A 591 37.72 -2.69 47.70
C MET A 591 37.83 -4.19 47.42
N LYS A 592 37.51 -5.05 48.38
CA LYS A 592 37.42 -6.52 48.20
C LYS A 592 36.41 -6.90 47.11
N HIS A 593 35.24 -6.26 47.02
CA HIS A 593 34.28 -6.55 45.95
C HIS A 593 34.84 -6.18 44.56
N ALA A 594 35.47 -5.02 44.41
CA ALA A 594 36.12 -4.62 43.16
C ALA A 594 37.28 -5.57 42.78
N VAL A 595 38.12 -5.97 43.76
CA VAL A 595 39.21 -6.94 43.54
C VAL A 595 38.69 -8.32 43.12
N VAL A 596 37.60 -8.81 43.72
CA VAL A 596 36.96 -10.07 43.30
C VAL A 596 36.45 -9.99 41.86
N ARG A 597 35.92 -8.84 41.42
CA ARG A 597 35.56 -8.61 40.02
C ARG A 597 36.79 -8.62 39.11
N ILE A 598 37.91 -7.99 39.49
CA ILE A 598 39.17 -8.08 38.73
C ILE A 598 39.65 -9.53 38.60
N VAL A 599 39.65 -10.31 39.68
CA VAL A 599 40.07 -11.72 39.66
C VAL A 599 39.20 -12.56 38.72
N ARG A 600 37.88 -12.35 38.73
CA ARG A 600 36.93 -13.04 37.87
C ARG A 600 37.02 -12.59 36.41
N ASP A 601 36.91 -11.29 36.17
CA ASP A 601 36.61 -10.73 34.84
C ASP A 601 37.87 -10.33 34.06
N LYS A 602 38.95 -9.88 34.74
CA LYS A 602 40.24 -9.49 34.12
C LYS A 602 41.28 -10.62 34.16
N MET A 603 41.38 -11.33 35.28
CA MET A 603 42.33 -12.43 35.47
C MET A 603 41.75 -13.81 35.11
N GLN A 604 40.45 -13.89 34.77
CA GLN A 604 39.74 -15.09 34.30
C GLN A 604 39.89 -16.31 35.23
N ARG A 605 39.94 -16.10 36.56
CA ARG A 605 40.01 -17.19 37.54
C ARG A 605 38.68 -17.38 38.26
N THR A 606 38.05 -18.50 37.98
CA THR A 606 36.78 -18.96 38.58
C THR A 606 36.92 -20.23 39.42
N GLU A 607 38.05 -20.93 39.33
CA GLU A 607 38.32 -22.19 40.03
C GLU A 607 39.19 -22.00 41.28
N PRO A 608 39.01 -22.82 42.34
CA PRO A 608 39.83 -22.77 43.55
C PRO A 608 41.22 -23.40 43.33
N PHE A 609 42.24 -22.86 44.00
CA PHE A 609 43.61 -23.39 43.94
C PHE A 609 43.74 -24.71 44.73
N THR A 610 44.36 -25.70 44.11
CA THR A 610 44.69 -27.00 44.73
C THR A 610 46.11 -27.04 45.30
N ASP A 611 47.06 -26.31 44.70
CA ASP A 611 48.44 -26.17 45.21
C ASP A 611 48.66 -24.84 45.98
N PRO A 612 49.17 -24.88 47.23
CA PRO A 612 49.55 -23.68 47.97
C PRO A 612 50.73 -22.89 47.38
N GLN A 613 51.58 -23.44 46.48
CA GLN A 613 52.61 -22.62 45.80
C GLN A 613 51.99 -21.80 44.65
N GLU A 614 51.15 -22.39 43.82
CA GLU A 614 50.39 -21.67 42.78
C GLU A 614 49.55 -20.52 43.36
N LEU A 615 48.86 -20.75 44.49
CA LEU A 615 48.12 -19.69 45.18
C LEU A 615 49.02 -18.50 45.55
N LYS A 616 50.22 -18.74 46.09
CA LYS A 616 51.17 -17.68 46.46
C LYS A 616 51.68 -16.92 45.23
N ALA A 617 51.99 -17.62 44.14
CA ALA A 617 52.40 -17.02 42.88
C ALA A 617 51.29 -16.14 42.28
N PHE A 618 50.05 -16.62 42.31
CA PHE A 618 48.89 -15.85 41.84
C PHE A 618 48.62 -14.61 42.70
N VAL A 619 48.63 -14.74 44.04
CA VAL A 619 48.43 -13.60 44.95
C VAL A 619 49.52 -12.54 44.77
N SER A 620 50.78 -12.95 44.56
CA SER A 620 51.87 -12.02 44.26
C SER A 620 51.65 -11.28 42.94
N LYS A 621 51.23 -11.98 41.88
CA LYS A 621 50.89 -11.37 40.58
C LYS A 621 49.70 -10.42 40.68
N LEU A 622 48.65 -10.79 41.42
CA LEU A 622 47.48 -9.96 41.67
C LEU A 622 47.86 -8.71 42.47
N TYR A 623 48.72 -8.83 43.49
CA TYR A 623 49.18 -7.70 44.28
C TYR A 623 49.92 -6.67 43.42
N VAL A 624 50.88 -7.10 42.59
CA VAL A 624 51.59 -6.20 41.65
C VAL A 624 50.58 -5.49 40.74
N TYR A 625 49.67 -6.25 40.11
CA TYR A 625 48.67 -5.67 39.20
C TYR A 625 47.75 -4.64 39.87
N LEU A 626 47.24 -4.93 41.07
CA LEU A 626 46.39 -4.00 41.82
C LEU A 626 47.15 -2.74 42.27
N VAL A 627 48.44 -2.88 42.59
CA VAL A 627 49.30 -1.75 42.93
C VAL A 627 49.56 -0.87 41.70
N ASP A 628 49.83 -1.45 40.53
CA ASP A 628 50.03 -0.71 39.28
C ASP A 628 48.75 0.06 38.89
N GLU A 629 47.59 -0.60 38.89
CA GLU A 629 46.29 0.02 38.61
C GLU A 629 45.91 1.10 39.64
N MET A 630 46.27 0.91 40.92
CA MET A 630 46.08 1.94 41.95
C MET A 630 46.96 3.17 41.68
N HIS A 631 48.21 3.01 41.24
CA HIS A 631 49.04 4.15 40.84
C HIS A 631 48.49 4.87 39.61
N ILE A 632 47.93 4.14 38.63
CA ILE A 632 47.24 4.76 37.48
C ILE A 632 46.05 5.61 37.95
N ALA A 633 45.20 5.06 38.83
CA ALA A 633 44.07 5.80 39.40
C ALA A 633 44.50 7.03 40.19
N LEU A 634 45.50 6.89 41.08
CA LEU A 634 46.05 8.00 41.88
C LEU A 634 46.66 9.08 41.00
N ASN A 635 47.46 8.70 40.01
CA ASN A 635 48.07 9.66 39.08
C ASN A 635 47.00 10.45 38.31
N LYS A 636 45.89 9.81 37.92
CA LYS A 636 44.77 10.49 37.27
C LYS A 636 44.09 11.51 38.21
N ILE A 637 43.79 11.11 39.44
CA ILE A 637 43.16 11.98 40.45
C ILE A 637 44.01 13.21 40.75
N TYR A 638 45.34 13.05 40.81
CA TYR A 638 46.26 14.17 41.07
C TYR A 638 46.80 14.87 39.79
N SER A 639 46.36 14.46 38.58
CA SER A 639 46.71 15.13 37.32
C SER A 639 45.62 16.08 36.81
N ASP A 640 44.35 15.88 37.18
CA ASP A 640 43.22 16.77 36.82
C ASP A 640 43.24 18.08 37.65
N GLY A 641 44.38 18.77 37.62
CA GLY A 641 44.63 20.03 38.31
C GLY A 641 44.28 21.28 37.49
N VAL A 642 43.31 21.20 36.58
CA VAL A 642 42.63 22.31 35.87
C VAL A 642 41.21 21.83 35.50
N ASP A 643 40.22 22.73 35.59
CA ASP A 643 38.79 22.56 35.23
C ASP A 643 37.88 21.71 36.14
N ASP A 644 37.80 22.07 37.43
CA ASP A 644 36.61 21.79 38.28
C ASP A 644 35.49 22.81 37.99
N ASP A 645 35.03 22.86 36.74
CA ASP A 645 33.89 23.69 36.29
C ASP A 645 32.59 22.86 36.21
N SER A 646 32.60 21.64 36.77
CA SER A 646 31.45 20.72 36.88
C SER A 646 30.45 21.13 37.97
N LEU A 647 29.97 22.37 37.91
CA LEU A 647 28.86 22.85 38.72
C LEU A 647 27.54 22.19 38.28
N ASN A 648 27.15 21.13 38.99
CA ASN A 648 25.80 20.54 39.01
C ASN A 648 25.13 20.39 37.62
N GLU A 649 25.44 19.31 36.90
CA GLU A 649 24.60 18.88 35.77
C GLU A 649 23.15 18.69 36.24
N ILE A 650 22.23 19.50 35.71
CA ILE A 650 20.79 19.31 35.92
C ILE A 650 20.41 18.01 35.19
N HIS A 651 20.17 16.94 35.95
CA HIS A 651 19.79 15.63 35.40
C HIS A 651 18.34 15.62 34.90
N LEU A 652 18.05 16.40 33.85
CA LEU A 652 16.79 16.33 33.10
C LEU A 652 16.56 14.91 32.58
N THR A 653 15.32 14.45 32.62
CA THR A 653 14.92 13.18 31.99
C THR A 653 14.81 13.32 30.47
N SER A 654 14.91 12.22 29.72
CA SER A 654 14.78 12.26 28.26
C SER A 654 13.40 12.71 27.77
N SER A 655 12.33 12.46 28.54
CA SER A 655 11.00 12.98 28.25
C SER A 655 10.95 14.51 28.44
N GLN A 656 11.52 15.04 29.53
CA GLN A 656 11.63 16.49 29.74
C GLN A 656 12.46 17.16 28.65
N LEU A 657 13.62 16.60 28.28
CA LEU A 657 14.43 17.12 27.17
C LEU A 657 13.66 17.14 25.84
N SER A 658 12.91 16.08 25.52
CA SER A 658 12.07 16.05 24.32
C SER A 658 10.94 17.07 24.35
N HIS A 659 10.35 17.31 25.53
CA HIS A 659 9.33 18.33 25.73
C HIS A 659 9.91 19.74 25.59
N PHE A 660 11.05 20.04 26.21
CA PHE A 660 11.73 21.34 26.09
C PHE A 660 12.26 21.60 24.66
N ALA A 661 12.68 20.55 23.93
CA ALA A 661 13.03 20.67 22.51
C ALA A 661 11.81 21.03 21.63
N ARG A 662 10.62 20.49 21.94
CA ARG A 662 9.35 20.87 21.29
C ARG A 662 8.91 22.27 21.69
N GLU A 663 9.01 22.65 22.97
CA GLU A 663 8.73 24.02 23.44
C GLU A 663 9.61 25.02 22.69
N ALA A 664 10.93 24.84 22.70
CA ALA A 664 11.88 25.73 22.02
C ALA A 664 11.64 25.82 20.49
N LYS A 665 11.22 24.72 19.84
CA LYS A 665 10.79 24.72 18.42
C LYS A 665 9.55 25.61 18.21
N LEU A 666 8.61 25.64 19.16
CA LEU A 666 7.35 26.40 19.07
C LEU A 666 7.45 27.85 19.57
N THR A 667 8.43 28.17 20.42
CA THR A 667 8.70 29.56 20.85
C THR A 667 9.50 30.34 19.81
N GLY A 668 10.35 29.65 19.04
CA GLY A 668 11.27 30.20 18.04
C GLY A 668 12.75 30.10 18.43
N ASP A 669 13.06 29.53 19.59
CA ASP A 669 14.41 29.45 20.18
C ASP A 669 15.21 28.27 19.61
N TYR A 670 15.37 28.25 18.28
CA TYR A 670 15.92 27.11 17.54
C TYR A 670 17.33 26.69 18.00
N GLN A 671 18.15 27.62 18.49
CA GLN A 671 19.49 27.29 19.02
C GLN A 671 19.42 26.40 20.26
N GLN A 672 18.47 26.67 21.16
CA GLN A 672 18.27 25.87 22.37
C GLN A 672 17.62 24.52 22.03
N ALA A 673 16.69 24.49 21.07
CA ALA A 673 16.13 23.25 20.55
C ALA A 673 17.21 22.31 19.99
N VAL A 674 18.18 22.83 19.23
CA VAL A 674 19.33 22.05 18.73
C VAL A 674 20.16 21.46 19.86
N GLN A 675 20.43 22.20 20.94
CA GLN A 675 21.18 21.70 22.09
C GLN A 675 20.46 20.52 22.77
N TYR A 676 19.14 20.65 23.01
CA TYR A 676 18.36 19.55 23.58
C TYR A 676 18.31 18.30 22.69
N TYR A 677 18.17 18.46 21.36
CA TYR A 677 18.23 17.32 20.44
C TYR A 677 19.63 16.68 20.36
N GLN A 678 20.70 17.47 20.39
CA GLN A 678 22.07 16.96 20.49
C GLN A 678 22.25 16.10 21.75
N GLU A 679 21.77 16.59 22.90
CA GLU A 679 21.86 15.84 24.15
C GLU A 679 21.05 14.54 24.12
N LEU A 680 19.82 14.56 23.58
CA LEU A 680 19.00 13.37 23.37
C LEU A 680 19.70 12.31 22.51
N VAL A 681 20.32 12.72 21.41
CA VAL A 681 21.03 11.82 20.49
C VAL A 681 22.33 11.26 21.10
N VAL A 682 23.00 12.03 21.97
CA VAL A 682 24.16 11.55 22.75
C VAL A 682 23.73 10.55 23.82
N ARG A 683 22.62 10.81 24.53
CA ARG A 683 22.05 9.92 25.55
C ARG A 683 21.51 8.61 24.96
N HIS A 684 20.85 8.66 23.79
CA HIS A 684 20.26 7.50 23.11
C HIS A 684 20.75 7.34 21.66
N PRO A 685 22.00 6.88 21.42
CA PRO A 685 22.61 6.85 20.09
C PRO A 685 22.00 5.86 19.08
N MET A 686 21.07 5.02 19.55
CA MET A 686 20.40 3.95 18.79
C MET A 686 18.91 4.25 18.53
N GLU A 687 18.40 5.38 19.00
CA GLU A 687 17.01 5.77 18.80
C GLU A 687 16.88 6.67 17.56
N PRO A 688 16.30 6.20 16.43
CA PRO A 688 16.19 7.01 15.21
C PRO A 688 15.18 8.16 15.36
N SER A 689 14.18 8.04 16.24
CA SER A 689 13.11 9.04 16.39
C SER A 689 13.67 10.42 16.78
N HIS A 690 14.65 10.47 17.69
CA HIS A 690 15.27 11.74 18.09
C HIS A 690 16.05 12.41 16.95
N LYS A 691 16.68 11.63 16.07
CA LYS A 691 17.34 12.16 14.86
C LYS A 691 16.34 12.61 13.80
N PHE A 692 15.21 11.93 13.69
CA PHE A 692 14.11 12.33 12.82
C PHE A 692 13.55 13.70 13.24
N GLU A 693 13.15 13.87 14.51
CA GLU A 693 12.65 15.15 15.03
C GLU A 693 13.66 16.30 14.87
N TRP A 694 14.95 16.02 15.08
CA TRP A 694 16.02 17.00 14.85
C TRP A 694 16.17 17.35 13.35
N GLY A 695 16.03 16.39 12.44
CA GLY A 695 15.94 16.63 11.01
C GLY A 695 14.75 17.52 10.64
N SER A 696 13.60 17.30 11.27
CA SER A 696 12.38 18.12 11.09
C SER A 696 12.49 19.53 11.69
N LEU A 697 13.37 19.75 12.68
CA LEU A 697 13.80 21.10 13.08
C LEU A 697 14.66 21.75 12.00
N TYR A 698 15.59 21.02 11.36
CA TYR A 698 16.37 21.59 10.25
C TYR A 698 15.51 21.93 9.04
N MET A 699 14.46 21.15 8.75
CA MET A 699 13.43 21.51 7.76
C MET A 699 12.75 22.85 8.08
N LEU A 700 12.44 23.14 9.35
CA LEU A 700 11.89 24.43 9.79
C LEU A 700 12.82 25.61 9.52
N THR A 701 14.12 25.42 9.81
CA THR A 701 15.15 26.46 9.62
C THR A 701 15.57 26.66 8.16
N GLY A 702 15.11 25.82 7.23
CA GLY A 702 15.54 25.82 5.82
C GLY A 702 16.91 25.20 5.56
N GLU A 703 17.54 24.59 6.57
CA GLU A 703 18.86 23.94 6.45
C GLU A 703 18.76 22.51 5.88
N TYR A 704 18.18 22.38 4.68
CA TYR A 704 17.81 21.10 4.05
C TYR A 704 18.95 20.07 3.95
N MET A 705 20.21 20.51 3.85
CA MET A 705 21.37 19.61 3.82
C MET A 705 21.59 18.93 5.17
N LYS A 706 21.48 19.66 6.30
CA LYS A 706 21.58 19.06 7.64
C LYS A 706 20.36 18.19 7.94
N ALA A 707 19.17 18.57 7.44
CA ALA A 707 18.00 17.71 7.48
C ALA A 707 18.25 16.36 6.75
N LYS A 708 18.81 16.40 5.53
CA LYS A 708 19.19 15.18 4.78
C LYS A 708 20.16 14.32 5.58
N GLU A 709 21.19 14.91 6.19
CA GLU A 709 22.14 14.20 7.06
C GLU A 709 21.44 13.54 8.25
N CYS A 710 20.60 14.26 9.01
CA CYS A 710 19.85 13.72 10.15
C CYS A 710 18.93 12.55 9.75
N PHE A 711 18.21 12.65 8.63
CA PHE A 711 17.35 11.57 8.16
C PHE A 711 18.15 10.37 7.62
N HIS A 712 19.25 10.60 6.90
CA HIS A 712 20.17 9.54 6.48
C HIS A 712 20.76 8.81 7.70
N ASP A 713 21.16 9.55 8.72
CA ASP A 713 21.68 9.01 9.97
C ASP A 713 20.64 8.15 10.70
N ALA A 714 19.36 8.57 10.72
CA ALA A 714 18.27 7.78 11.28
C ALA A 714 18.05 6.46 10.51
N VAL A 715 18.10 6.48 9.18
CA VAL A 715 18.04 5.27 8.33
C VAL A 715 19.29 4.39 8.50
N SER A 716 20.46 4.99 8.76
CA SER A 716 21.70 4.24 9.05
C SER A 716 21.60 3.44 10.35
N ILE A 717 20.86 3.95 11.35
CA ILE A 717 20.56 3.27 12.61
C ILE A 717 19.49 2.19 12.39
N GLN A 718 18.35 2.57 11.80
CA GLN A 718 17.24 1.65 11.51
C GLN A 718 16.81 1.78 10.04
N GLN A 719 17.24 0.82 9.22
CA GLN A 719 16.95 0.71 7.78
C GLN A 719 15.47 0.47 7.43
N ALA A 720 14.61 0.38 8.44
CA ALA A 720 13.15 0.22 8.33
C ALA A 720 12.39 1.35 9.07
N HIS A 721 13.06 2.46 9.42
CA HIS A 721 12.39 3.61 10.04
C HIS A 721 11.57 4.38 8.99
N GLN A 722 10.28 4.06 8.91
CA GLN A 722 9.38 4.52 7.85
C GLN A 722 9.29 6.06 7.73
N PRO A 723 9.20 6.87 8.83
CA PRO A 723 9.16 8.33 8.72
C PRO A 723 10.42 8.92 8.08
N SER A 724 11.61 8.44 8.47
CA SER A 724 12.87 8.91 7.87
C SER A 724 13.02 8.51 6.41
N LEU A 725 12.55 7.32 6.01
CA LEU A 725 12.53 6.91 4.60
C LEU A 725 11.60 7.80 3.77
N MET A 726 10.41 8.13 4.29
CA MET A 726 9.50 9.08 3.64
C MET A 726 10.12 10.48 3.49
N MET A 727 10.82 10.99 4.53
CA MET A 727 11.52 12.28 4.45
C MET A 727 12.78 12.26 3.56
N CYS A 728 13.52 11.15 3.50
CA CYS A 728 14.59 10.97 2.51
C CYS A 728 14.03 11.00 1.09
N GLY A 729 12.89 10.35 0.86
CA GLY A 729 12.15 10.41 -0.41
C GLY A 729 11.72 11.83 -0.77
N VAL A 730 11.05 12.54 0.15
CA VAL A 730 10.59 13.93 -0.06
C VAL A 730 11.75 14.88 -0.34
N LEU A 731 12.85 14.81 0.42
CA LEU A 731 14.05 15.62 0.15
C LEU A 731 14.69 15.26 -1.20
N ALA A 732 14.72 13.97 -1.57
CA ALA A 732 15.20 13.56 -2.89
C ALA A 732 14.34 14.13 -4.03
N VAL A 733 13.00 14.21 -3.88
CA VAL A 733 12.12 14.91 -4.82
C VAL A 733 12.41 16.42 -4.86
N MET A 734 12.60 17.07 -3.71
CA MET A 734 12.95 18.50 -3.64
C MET A 734 14.31 18.81 -4.27
N PHE A 735 15.22 17.84 -4.34
CA PHE A 735 16.52 17.94 -5.02
C PHE A 735 16.52 17.32 -6.43
N GLU A 736 15.36 17.00 -7.01
CA GLU A 736 15.19 16.39 -8.35
C GLU A 736 15.91 15.02 -8.55
N HIS A 737 16.30 14.36 -7.46
CA HIS A 737 16.92 13.02 -7.46
C HIS A 737 15.85 11.92 -7.45
N TYR A 738 15.10 11.85 -8.55
CA TYR A 738 13.92 11.01 -8.70
C TYR A 738 14.14 9.49 -8.47
N GLU A 739 15.27 8.94 -8.90
CA GLU A 739 15.64 7.51 -8.71
C GLU A 739 15.90 7.15 -7.24
N GLU A 740 16.56 8.05 -6.49
CA GLU A 740 16.73 7.92 -5.04
C GLU A 740 15.37 8.00 -4.34
N ALA A 741 14.54 8.97 -4.74
CA ALA A 741 13.21 9.19 -4.18
C ALA A 741 12.31 7.94 -4.35
N GLN A 742 12.27 7.36 -5.55
CA GLN A 742 11.51 6.13 -5.82
C GLN A 742 12.00 4.99 -4.93
N THR A 743 13.31 4.80 -4.82
CA THR A 743 13.90 3.73 -3.99
C THR A 743 13.50 3.87 -2.51
N PHE A 744 13.53 5.09 -1.96
CA PHE A 744 13.14 5.33 -0.56
C PHE A 744 11.62 5.19 -0.34
N LEU A 745 10.80 5.67 -1.27
CA LEU A 745 9.33 5.65 -1.16
C LEU A 745 8.75 4.24 -1.41
N GLU A 746 9.23 3.50 -2.41
CA GLU A 746 8.90 2.08 -2.59
C GLU A 746 9.30 1.27 -1.33
N ARG A 747 10.47 1.56 -0.75
CA ARG A 747 10.87 0.91 0.50
C ARG A 747 9.92 1.29 1.64
N ALA A 748 9.55 2.55 1.82
CA ALA A 748 8.62 3.00 2.86
C ALA A 748 7.22 2.37 2.72
N ALA A 749 6.71 2.23 1.50
CA ALA A 749 5.44 1.58 1.19
C ALA A 749 5.47 0.05 1.40
N SER A 750 6.65 -0.58 1.26
CA SER A 750 6.88 -2.01 1.49
C SER A 750 7.07 -2.43 2.96
N ILE A 751 7.05 -1.49 3.91
CA ILE A 751 7.17 -1.78 5.35
C ILE A 751 5.78 -2.09 5.90
N GLU A 752 5.68 -3.15 6.71
CA GLU A 752 4.46 -3.45 7.48
C GLU A 752 4.51 -2.75 8.84
N PRO A 753 3.42 -2.09 9.29
CA PRO A 753 2.16 -1.89 8.56
C PRO A 753 2.30 -0.90 7.39
N PRO A 754 1.62 -1.16 6.25
CA PRO A 754 1.68 -0.29 5.08
C PRO A 754 1.12 1.09 5.39
N SER A 755 1.86 2.13 5.02
CA SER A 755 1.47 3.53 5.25
C SER A 755 0.73 4.10 4.04
N VAL A 756 -0.47 4.64 4.27
CA VAL A 756 -1.24 5.42 3.27
C VAL A 756 -0.40 6.58 2.75
N VAL A 757 0.28 7.29 3.67
CA VAL A 757 1.17 8.42 3.37
C VAL A 757 2.30 8.00 2.42
N ALA A 758 2.94 6.86 2.64
CA ALA A 758 4.03 6.40 1.77
C ALA A 758 3.56 6.14 0.32
N TRP A 759 2.36 5.60 0.15
CA TRP A 759 1.75 5.40 -1.17
C TRP A 759 1.35 6.71 -1.85
N VAL A 760 0.76 7.67 -1.13
CA VAL A 760 0.42 8.98 -1.71
C VAL A 760 1.68 9.77 -2.10
N LEU A 761 2.76 9.71 -1.30
CA LEU A 761 4.05 10.30 -1.66
C LEU A 761 4.65 9.66 -2.91
N LEU A 762 4.51 8.35 -3.10
CA LEU A 762 4.91 7.65 -4.33
C LEU A 762 4.04 8.09 -5.53
N GLY A 763 2.74 8.31 -5.33
CA GLY A 763 1.85 8.87 -6.35
C GLY A 763 2.25 10.27 -6.79
N LEU A 764 2.54 11.17 -5.84
CA LEU A 764 3.04 12.53 -6.10
C LEU A 764 4.40 12.53 -6.81
N LEU A 765 5.26 11.53 -6.56
CA LEU A 765 6.50 11.34 -7.29
C LEU A 765 6.22 11.00 -8.77
N HIS A 766 5.41 9.97 -9.05
CA HIS A 766 5.07 9.57 -10.42
C HIS A 766 4.31 10.67 -11.17
N GLU A 767 3.43 11.43 -10.50
CA GLU A 767 2.80 12.62 -11.08
C GLU A 767 3.85 13.67 -11.50
N SER A 768 4.86 13.93 -10.66
CA SER A 768 5.95 14.85 -11.00
C SER A 768 6.84 14.37 -12.17
N GLN A 769 6.85 13.05 -12.42
CA GLN A 769 7.50 12.42 -13.58
C GLN A 769 6.59 12.32 -14.82
N SER A 770 5.32 12.73 -14.73
CA SER A 770 4.26 12.54 -15.74
C SER A 770 3.85 11.07 -16.00
N GLU A 771 4.11 10.16 -15.06
CA GLU A 771 3.78 8.74 -15.15
C GLU A 771 2.37 8.43 -14.62
N SER A 772 1.33 8.90 -15.32
CA SER A 772 -0.09 8.81 -14.89
C SER A 772 -0.51 7.41 -14.39
N ILE A 773 -0.10 6.35 -15.08
CA ILE A 773 -0.50 4.97 -14.77
C ILE A 773 0.07 4.51 -13.41
N LEU A 774 1.31 4.87 -13.09
CA LEU A 774 1.93 4.51 -11.81
C LEU A 774 1.46 5.42 -10.67
N ALA A 775 1.13 6.68 -10.97
CA ALA A 775 0.48 7.58 -10.02
C ALA A 775 -0.91 7.08 -9.62
N GLU A 776 -1.77 6.73 -10.59
CA GLU A 776 -3.10 6.14 -10.36
C GLU A 776 -3.02 4.87 -9.52
N ARG A 777 -2.07 3.97 -9.82
CA ARG A 777 -1.80 2.78 -9.00
C ARG A 777 -1.52 3.15 -7.55
N ALA A 778 -0.60 4.09 -7.31
CA ALA A 778 -0.18 4.45 -5.97
C ALA A 778 -1.34 5.06 -5.15
N PHE A 779 -2.19 5.88 -5.78
CA PHE A 779 -3.40 6.40 -5.15
C PHE A 779 -4.49 5.32 -4.94
N LEU A 780 -4.61 4.34 -5.84
CA LEU A 780 -5.50 3.20 -5.66
C LEU A 780 -5.06 2.34 -4.46
N GLU A 781 -3.78 1.96 -4.40
CA GLU A 781 -3.19 1.25 -3.27
C GLU A 781 -3.40 2.02 -1.96
N ALA A 782 -3.13 3.33 -1.93
CA ALA A 782 -3.41 4.19 -0.77
C ALA A 782 -4.87 4.10 -0.30
N ARG A 783 -5.85 4.13 -1.23
CA ARG A 783 -7.28 3.96 -0.91
C ARG A 783 -7.61 2.57 -0.37
N THR A 784 -7.01 1.51 -0.90
CA THR A 784 -7.23 0.15 -0.36
C THR A 784 -6.69 0.02 1.07
N GLN A 785 -5.51 0.59 1.36
CA GLN A 785 -4.94 0.57 2.71
C GLN A 785 -5.75 1.42 3.69
N LEU A 786 -6.29 2.56 3.25
CA LEU A 786 -7.17 3.39 4.07
C LEU A 786 -8.47 2.65 4.42
N ARG A 787 -9.16 2.06 3.43
CA ARG A 787 -10.35 1.22 3.67
C ARG A 787 -10.06 0.05 4.61
N ALA A 788 -8.89 -0.59 4.48
CA ALA A 788 -8.47 -1.67 5.36
C ALA A 788 -8.16 -1.18 6.80
N LYS A 789 -7.68 0.05 6.96
CA LYS A 789 -7.45 0.73 8.25
C LYS A 789 -8.78 1.12 8.90
N GLU A 790 -9.72 1.66 8.13
CA GLU A 790 -11.09 1.99 8.57
C GLU A 790 -11.86 0.75 9.00
N ALA A 791 -11.84 -0.33 8.20
CA ALA A 791 -12.48 -1.60 8.56
C ALA A 791 -11.92 -2.15 9.88
N LYS A 792 -10.60 -2.09 10.11
CA LYS A 792 -9.97 -2.47 11.38
C LYS A 792 -10.35 -1.54 12.54
N LYS A 793 -10.43 -0.22 12.34
CA LYS A 793 -10.96 0.72 13.34
C LYS A 793 -12.39 0.35 13.72
N GLN A 794 -13.22 -0.04 12.74
CA GLN A 794 -14.61 -0.41 12.98
C GLN A 794 -14.74 -1.74 13.73
N THR A 795 -14.03 -2.81 13.34
CA THR A 795 -14.07 -4.09 14.07
C THR A 795 -13.58 -3.93 15.51
N LEU A 796 -12.55 -3.10 15.75
CA LEU A 796 -12.08 -2.81 17.11
C LEU A 796 -13.13 -2.07 17.95
N ARG A 797 -13.87 -1.12 17.37
CA ARG A 797 -15.00 -0.46 18.06
C ARG A 797 -16.15 -1.43 18.35
N GLU A 798 -16.45 -2.35 17.45
CA GLU A 798 -17.46 -3.38 17.64
C GLU A 798 -17.04 -4.35 18.77
N GLU A 799 -15.76 -4.74 18.85
CA GLU A 799 -15.20 -5.53 19.96
C GLU A 799 -15.17 -4.76 21.29
N GLU A 800 -14.88 -3.45 21.28
CA GLU A 800 -14.94 -2.58 22.47
C GLU A 800 -16.38 -2.40 22.95
N GLU A 801 -17.34 -2.19 22.05
CA GLU A 801 -18.77 -2.11 22.37
C GLU A 801 -19.35 -3.44 22.88
N GLU A 802 -18.92 -4.59 22.36
CA GLU A 802 -19.32 -5.89 22.89
C GLU A 802 -18.77 -6.09 24.32
N LYS A 803 -17.48 -5.79 24.56
CA LYS A 803 -16.92 -5.82 25.92
C LYS A 803 -17.64 -4.89 26.87
N ASP A 804 -17.92 -3.65 26.48
CA ASP A 804 -18.66 -2.68 27.29
C ASP A 804 -20.08 -3.16 27.61
N ARG A 805 -20.70 -3.99 26.75
CA ARG A 805 -22.00 -4.63 27.01
C ARG A 805 -21.86 -5.83 27.94
N GLU A 806 -20.82 -6.64 27.80
CA GLU A 806 -20.51 -7.74 28.74
C GLU A 806 -20.21 -7.19 30.15
N ASP A 807 -19.36 -6.19 30.27
CA ASP A 807 -19.02 -5.49 31.52
C ASP A 807 -20.24 -4.86 32.21
N LYS A 808 -21.20 -4.33 31.43
CA LYS A 808 -22.48 -3.81 31.96
C LYS A 808 -23.40 -4.93 32.39
N ASN A 809 -23.46 -6.04 31.65
CA ASN A 809 -24.25 -7.21 32.01
C ASN A 809 -23.73 -7.89 33.29
N GLU A 810 -22.41 -7.97 33.51
CA GLU A 810 -21.85 -8.46 34.77
C GLU A 810 -22.18 -7.52 35.94
N LYS A 811 -22.02 -6.19 35.77
CA LYS A 811 -22.38 -5.21 36.82
C LYS A 811 -23.88 -5.19 37.15
N GLU A 812 -24.77 -5.36 36.17
CA GLU A 812 -26.21 -5.53 36.42
C GLU A 812 -26.53 -6.86 37.13
N LYS A 813 -25.71 -7.89 36.93
CA LYS A 813 -25.91 -9.19 37.56
C LYS A 813 -25.42 -9.19 39.00
N ASP A 814 -24.26 -8.61 39.28
CA ASP A 814 -23.75 -8.39 40.64
C ASP A 814 -24.73 -7.53 41.46
N GLN A 815 -25.31 -6.47 40.87
CA GLN A 815 -26.33 -5.66 41.54
C GLN A 815 -27.62 -6.46 41.84
N ARG A 816 -28.03 -7.38 40.96
CA ARG A 816 -29.19 -8.27 41.23
C ARG A 816 -28.88 -9.32 42.29
N GLU A 817 -27.65 -9.83 42.36
CA GLU A 817 -27.23 -10.78 43.40
C GLU A 817 -27.08 -10.07 44.78
N GLU A 818 -26.71 -8.79 44.82
CA GLU A 818 -26.78 -7.96 46.04
C GLU A 818 -28.24 -7.62 46.46
N GLU A 819 -29.13 -7.32 45.51
CA GLU A 819 -30.56 -7.08 45.81
C GLU A 819 -31.30 -8.35 46.27
N GLU A 820 -31.02 -9.53 45.71
CA GLU A 820 -31.63 -10.80 46.17
C GLU A 820 -31.18 -11.23 47.59
N MET A 821 -30.02 -10.74 48.06
CA MET A 821 -29.55 -10.97 49.44
C MET A 821 -30.22 -10.05 50.48
N ALA A 822 -31.01 -9.06 50.05
CA ALA A 822 -31.61 -8.04 50.91
C ALA A 822 -33.13 -8.22 51.16
N THR A 823 -33.46 -8.97 52.23
CA THR A 823 -34.69 -8.92 53.05
C THR A 823 -35.93 -9.75 52.63
N PRO A 824 -36.84 -10.12 53.58
CA PRO A 824 -37.66 -11.33 53.45
C PRO A 824 -39.18 -11.14 53.21
N ALA A 825 -39.75 -12.10 52.48
CA ALA A 825 -41.13 -12.63 52.51
C ALA A 825 -42.33 -11.76 53.00
N CYS A 826 -43.29 -11.48 52.08
CA CYS A 826 -44.69 -11.98 52.21
C CYS A 826 -45.64 -11.71 51.01
N GLN A 827 -46.22 -12.79 50.48
CA GLN A 827 -47.62 -13.02 50.01
C GLN A 827 -48.45 -11.92 49.27
N SER A 828 -48.64 -12.17 47.96
CA SER A 828 -49.92 -12.25 47.20
C SER A 828 -51.18 -11.43 47.58
N THR A 829 -51.79 -10.75 46.59
CA THR A 829 -53.03 -11.23 45.89
C THR A 829 -53.41 -10.40 44.65
N THR A 830 -54.27 -10.97 43.81
CA THR A 830 -54.81 -10.46 42.52
C THR A 830 -55.93 -9.42 42.65
N VAL A 831 -56.18 -8.59 41.61
CA VAL A 831 -57.49 -8.42 40.90
C VAL A 831 -57.39 -7.36 39.77
N LYS A 832 -58.17 -7.53 38.67
CA LYS A 832 -58.39 -6.55 37.58
C LYS A 832 -59.68 -5.76 37.78
N LYS A 833 -59.73 -4.45 37.40
CA LYS A 833 -60.80 -3.81 36.59
C LYS A 833 -60.62 -2.29 36.40
N ASP A 834 -61.01 -1.83 35.21
CA ASP A 834 -61.20 -0.42 34.76
C ASP A 834 -62.63 0.10 35.13
N PRO A 835 -63.13 1.29 34.70
CA PRO A 835 -62.52 2.64 34.45
C PRO A 835 -63.37 3.82 35.05
N GLU A 836 -63.03 5.09 34.69
CA GLU A 836 -63.88 6.34 34.73
C GLU A 836 -64.24 6.95 36.13
N CYS A 837 -64.39 8.29 36.37
CA CYS A 837 -64.36 9.52 35.54
C CYS A 837 -64.12 10.81 36.41
N GLY A 838 -63.56 11.89 35.81
CA GLY A 838 -63.71 13.32 36.20
C GLY A 838 -62.97 13.87 37.46
N ASP A 839 -62.61 15.15 37.57
CA ASP A 839 -62.69 16.28 36.61
C ASP A 839 -61.90 17.53 37.12
N GLN A 840 -61.55 18.49 36.23
CA GLN A 840 -61.13 19.91 36.49
C GLN A 840 -59.79 20.15 37.25
N ASP A 841 -58.94 21.17 37.03
CA ASP A 841 -58.82 22.32 36.08
C ASP A 841 -57.37 22.88 36.19
N SER A 842 -56.76 23.70 35.30
CA SER A 842 -57.09 24.21 33.95
C SER A 842 -55.81 24.75 33.22
N GLU A 843 -55.87 24.82 31.89
CA GLU A 843 -55.20 25.70 30.88
C GLU A 843 -53.74 26.24 31.04
N VAL A 844 -52.91 26.06 29.99
CA VAL A 844 -52.59 27.10 28.97
C VAL A 844 -52.04 26.45 27.68
N GLN A 845 -52.73 26.74 26.55
CA GLN A 845 -52.33 26.71 25.12
C GLN A 845 -51.60 25.51 24.47
N ALA A 846 -52.04 25.17 23.26
CA ALA A 846 -51.58 24.03 22.47
C ALA A 846 -51.31 24.40 21.00
N GLU A 847 -50.31 23.74 20.41
CA GLU A 847 -50.26 23.41 18.97
C GLU A 847 -50.04 21.88 18.81
N PRO A 848 -50.40 21.28 17.66
CA PRO A 848 -50.76 19.85 17.61
C PRO A 848 -49.56 18.88 17.58
N PRO A 849 -49.76 17.62 18.04
CA PRO A 849 -48.69 16.63 18.14
C PRO A 849 -48.31 16.01 16.80
N ALA A 850 -47.01 15.81 16.58
CA ALA A 850 -46.48 15.09 15.44
C ALA A 850 -46.85 13.60 15.49
N GLN A 851 -47.49 13.09 14.43
CA GLN A 851 -47.69 11.66 14.25
C GLN A 851 -46.37 10.99 13.85
N SER A 852 -45.92 10.06 14.68
CA SER A 852 -45.07 8.90 14.38
C SER A 852 -44.39 8.89 12.99
N ILE A 853 -43.30 9.63 12.84
CA ILE A 853 -42.33 9.35 11.78
C ILE A 853 -41.37 8.29 12.31
N SER A 854 -41.43 7.10 11.71
CA SER A 854 -40.42 6.05 11.82
C SER A 854 -39.03 6.67 11.79
N SER A 855 -38.15 6.23 12.70
CA SER A 855 -36.78 6.71 12.86
C SER A 855 -36.09 6.84 11.50
N ARG A 856 -36.07 8.08 10.98
CA ARG A 856 -35.14 8.47 9.93
C ARG A 856 -33.77 8.35 10.56
N SER A 857 -33.03 7.33 10.18
CA SER A 857 -31.59 7.32 10.32
C SER A 857 -31.09 8.64 9.76
N ALA A 858 -30.58 9.52 10.62
CA ALA A 858 -29.71 10.58 10.16
C ALA A 858 -28.58 9.89 9.37
N PRO A 859 -28.17 10.40 8.20
CA PRO A 859 -26.96 9.89 7.59
C PRO A 859 -25.85 10.08 8.62
N ALA A 860 -25.14 8.99 8.93
CA ALA A 860 -23.90 9.13 9.65
C ALA A 860 -22.95 9.86 8.70
N ASP A 861 -22.79 11.16 8.88
CA ASP A 861 -21.72 11.96 8.28
C ASP A 861 -20.38 11.50 8.91
N LEU A 862 -19.99 10.28 8.57
CA LEU A 862 -18.63 9.82 8.61
C LEU A 862 -17.88 10.71 7.63
N SER A 863 -17.15 11.69 8.16
CA SER A 863 -16.17 12.46 7.42
C SER A 863 -15.24 11.47 6.72
N SER A 864 -15.39 11.32 5.41
CA SER A 864 -14.56 10.41 4.62
C SER A 864 -13.12 10.88 4.73
N GLU A 865 -12.30 10.12 5.48
CA GLU A 865 -10.86 10.37 5.54
C GLU A 865 -10.35 10.29 4.09
N ASN A 866 -9.78 11.37 3.57
CA ASN A 866 -9.20 11.36 2.23
C ASN A 866 -7.74 10.92 2.34
N ILE A 867 -7.24 10.16 1.36
CA ILE A 867 -5.84 9.67 1.34
C ILE A 867 -4.82 10.83 1.46
N TYR A 868 -5.20 12.00 0.93
CA TYR A 868 -4.38 13.20 0.98
C TYR A 868 -4.34 13.83 2.37
N THR A 869 -5.40 13.73 3.18
CA THR A 869 -5.48 14.40 4.48
C THR A 869 -4.38 13.93 5.44
N GLU A 870 -4.19 12.61 5.64
CA GLU A 870 -3.10 12.07 6.47
C GLU A 870 -1.71 12.46 5.91
N THR A 871 -1.61 12.55 4.59
CA THR A 871 -0.36 12.89 3.89
C THR A 871 0.00 14.36 4.06
N VAL A 872 -0.98 15.26 3.91
CA VAL A 872 -0.83 16.70 4.12
C VAL A 872 -0.48 16.99 5.57
N GLN A 873 -1.16 16.36 6.54
CA GLN A 873 -0.83 16.49 7.96
C GLN A 873 0.64 16.11 8.24
N PHE A 874 1.09 14.95 7.74
CA PHE A 874 2.48 14.51 7.88
C PHE A 874 3.49 15.45 7.20
N LEU A 875 3.17 15.95 6.00
CA LEU A 875 4.03 16.89 5.26
C LEU A 875 4.12 18.26 5.94
N LEU A 876 3.04 18.75 6.56
CA LEU A 876 3.02 20.02 7.30
C LEU A 876 3.77 19.90 8.63
N GLN A 877 3.59 18.80 9.38
CA GLN A 877 4.37 18.52 10.61
C GLN A 877 5.89 18.51 10.37
N ASN A 878 6.32 18.06 9.18
CA ASN A 878 7.71 17.99 8.76
C ASN A 878 8.12 19.12 7.79
N ILE A 879 7.24 20.11 7.58
CA ILE A 879 7.52 21.40 6.90
C ILE A 879 7.96 21.22 5.43
N ALA A 880 7.47 20.16 4.78
CA ALA A 880 7.65 19.87 3.36
C ALA A 880 6.62 20.64 2.49
N LEU A 881 6.65 21.98 2.59
CA LEU A 881 5.58 22.88 2.12
C LEU A 881 5.22 22.73 0.63
N GLN A 882 6.19 22.44 -0.24
CA GLN A 882 5.95 22.27 -1.68
C GLN A 882 5.14 20.99 -1.98
N MET A 883 5.45 19.89 -1.28
CA MET A 883 4.73 18.63 -1.44
C MET A 883 3.35 18.70 -0.77
N ALA A 884 3.23 19.42 0.35
CA ALA A 884 1.95 19.67 1.02
C ALA A 884 0.98 20.45 0.11
N GLU A 885 1.46 21.48 -0.59
CA GLU A 885 0.66 22.24 -1.56
C GLU A 885 0.17 21.39 -2.74
N ARG A 886 1.03 20.50 -3.28
CA ARG A 886 0.62 19.54 -4.32
C ARG A 886 -0.45 18.58 -3.81
N ALA A 887 -0.25 17.99 -2.64
CA ALA A 887 -1.22 17.08 -2.02
C ALA A 887 -2.57 17.77 -1.73
N LEU A 888 -2.57 19.02 -1.25
CA LEU A 888 -3.77 19.85 -1.08
C LEU A 888 -4.46 20.15 -2.42
N SER A 889 -3.70 20.40 -3.49
CA SER A 889 -4.29 20.63 -4.81
C SER A 889 -5.00 19.38 -5.36
N LEU A 890 -4.47 18.19 -5.10
CA LEU A 890 -5.15 16.92 -5.43
C LEU A 890 -6.36 16.66 -4.52
N GLU A 891 -6.29 17.03 -3.24
CA GLU A 891 -7.42 16.95 -2.32
C GLU A 891 -8.61 17.79 -2.84
N LEU A 892 -8.36 19.00 -3.35
CA LEU A 892 -9.36 19.89 -3.94
C LEU A 892 -9.89 19.44 -5.33
N LEU A 893 -9.14 18.61 -6.06
CA LEU A 893 -9.53 18.11 -7.39
C LEU A 893 -10.28 16.77 -7.33
N CYS A 894 -10.36 16.13 -6.17
CA CYS A 894 -11.09 14.87 -6.01
C CYS A 894 -12.61 15.04 -6.10
N SER A 895 -13.33 13.99 -6.51
CA SER A 895 -14.79 14.01 -6.62
C SER A 895 -15.54 14.20 -5.29
N ALA A 896 -14.96 13.71 -4.18
CA ALA A 896 -15.39 14.02 -2.81
C ALA A 896 -14.67 15.25 -2.21
N GLY A 897 -13.74 15.83 -2.96
CA GLY A 897 -12.77 16.84 -2.55
C GLY A 897 -13.26 18.27 -2.69
N GLY A 898 -14.29 18.64 -1.93
CA GLY A 898 -14.68 20.04 -1.81
C GLY A 898 -13.69 20.85 -0.95
N ARG A 899 -14.03 22.12 -0.68
CA ARG A 899 -13.48 22.86 0.47
C ARG A 899 -14.01 22.26 1.78
N SER A 900 -13.51 21.07 2.14
CA SER A 900 -13.85 20.43 3.41
C SER A 900 -13.27 21.24 4.58
N VAL A 901 -13.84 21.07 5.78
CA VAL A 901 -13.28 21.69 7.00
C VAL A 901 -11.82 21.27 7.18
N SER A 902 -11.52 19.98 6.95
CA SER A 902 -10.15 19.45 6.97
C SER A 902 -9.22 20.18 5.98
N TYR A 903 -9.64 20.33 4.72
CA TYR A 903 -8.87 21.06 3.70
C TYR A 903 -8.59 22.51 4.13
N LEU A 904 -9.59 23.21 4.68
CA LEU A 904 -9.44 24.60 5.13
C LEU A 904 -8.47 24.73 6.32
N LEU A 905 -8.49 23.79 7.27
CA LEU A 905 -7.54 23.75 8.40
C LEU A 905 -6.11 23.50 7.92
N HIS A 906 -5.90 22.52 7.04
CA HIS A 906 -4.57 22.22 6.49
C HIS A 906 -4.04 23.35 5.57
N LEU A 907 -4.93 24.02 4.81
CA LEU A 907 -4.59 25.21 4.04
C LEU A 907 -4.14 26.36 4.95
N ALA A 908 -4.84 26.60 6.07
CA ALA A 908 -4.45 27.60 7.04
C ALA A 908 -3.10 27.28 7.71
N GLN A 909 -2.83 26.01 8.04
CA GLN A 909 -1.52 25.55 8.52
C GLN A 909 -0.41 25.81 7.49
N LEU A 910 -0.65 25.51 6.20
CA LEU A 910 0.30 25.81 5.12
C LEU A 910 0.57 27.32 5.00
N GLN A 911 -0.47 28.15 5.08
CA GLN A 911 -0.38 29.61 5.02
C GLN A 911 0.37 30.18 6.24
N LEU A 912 0.12 29.66 7.45
CA LEU A 912 0.86 29.99 8.67
C LEU A 912 2.36 29.70 8.54
N LEU A 913 2.72 28.51 8.03
CA LEU A 913 4.12 28.13 7.79
C LEU A 913 4.78 28.94 6.66
N ARG A 914 4.00 29.58 5.78
CA ARG A 914 4.45 30.56 4.78
C ARG A 914 4.46 32.01 5.29
N ALA A 915 4.10 32.24 6.55
CA ALA A 915 3.88 33.56 7.16
C ALA A 915 2.78 34.44 6.49
N ASP A 916 1.86 33.85 5.73
CA ASP A 916 0.66 34.53 5.23
C ASP A 916 -0.49 34.43 6.26
N TYR A 917 -0.35 35.21 7.33
CA TYR A 917 -1.31 35.20 8.43
C TYR A 917 -2.70 35.75 8.02
N CYS A 918 -2.77 36.62 7.03
CA CYS A 918 -4.03 37.23 6.59
C CYS A 918 -4.92 36.20 5.90
N SER A 919 -4.35 35.42 4.97
CA SER A 919 -5.08 34.33 4.32
C SER A 919 -5.42 33.21 5.31
N ALA A 920 -4.49 32.87 6.21
CA ALA A 920 -4.72 31.85 7.23
C ALA A 920 -5.93 32.16 8.12
N ALA A 921 -6.03 33.39 8.64
CA ALA A 921 -7.19 33.81 9.44
C ALA A 921 -8.52 33.75 8.65
N ALA A 922 -8.50 34.05 7.35
CA ALA A 922 -9.68 33.91 6.50
C ALA A 922 -10.10 32.44 6.33
N SER A 923 -9.15 31.54 6.04
CA SER A 923 -9.40 30.11 5.93
C SER A 923 -9.86 29.47 7.24
N LEU A 924 -9.31 29.88 8.38
CA LEU A 924 -9.75 29.42 9.70
C LEU A 924 -11.16 29.91 10.04
N LYS A 925 -11.50 31.14 9.67
CA LYS A 925 -12.85 31.68 9.83
C LYS A 925 -13.89 30.93 8.98
N GLU A 926 -13.52 30.52 7.76
CA GLU A 926 -14.36 29.65 6.91
C GLU A 926 -14.50 28.26 7.56
N ALA A 927 -13.43 27.65 8.08
CA ALA A 927 -13.47 26.36 8.77
C ALA A 927 -14.33 26.37 10.04
N LEU A 928 -14.13 27.36 10.93
CA LEU A 928 -14.87 27.51 12.19
C LEU A 928 -16.35 27.84 11.97
N PHE A 929 -16.71 28.52 10.89
CA PHE A 929 -18.12 28.72 10.51
C PHE A 929 -18.85 27.40 10.22
N HIS A 930 -18.14 26.39 9.72
CA HIS A 930 -18.68 25.04 9.51
C HIS A 930 -18.58 24.14 10.75
N ARG A 931 -17.52 24.28 11.56
CA ARG A 931 -17.28 23.46 12.77
C ARG A 931 -16.80 24.31 13.95
N ASP A 932 -17.74 24.94 14.65
CA ASP A 932 -17.49 25.83 15.80
C ASP A 932 -16.94 25.11 17.06
N GLN A 933 -17.10 23.78 17.15
CA GLN A 933 -16.67 22.96 18.30
C GLN A 933 -15.24 22.39 18.16
N ASP A 934 -14.47 22.80 17.15
CA ASP A 934 -13.13 22.27 16.90
C ASP A 934 -12.06 22.99 17.74
N VAL A 935 -11.59 22.32 18.78
CA VAL A 935 -10.68 22.87 19.79
C VAL A 935 -9.32 23.27 19.20
N ASP A 936 -8.78 22.43 18.31
CA ASP A 936 -7.49 22.66 17.65
C ASP A 936 -7.61 23.77 16.58
N ALA A 937 -8.75 23.89 15.91
CA ALA A 937 -9.03 25.02 15.01
C ALA A 937 -9.06 26.37 15.75
N TRP A 938 -9.69 26.43 16.94
CA TRP A 938 -9.69 27.63 17.79
C TRP A 938 -8.29 27.98 18.30
N ALA A 939 -7.51 26.99 18.73
CA ALA A 939 -6.11 27.17 19.14
C ALA A 939 -5.26 27.73 17.98
N LEU A 940 -5.41 27.17 16.78
CA LEU A 940 -4.70 27.61 15.57
C LEU A 940 -5.11 29.02 15.14
N ASN A 941 -6.39 29.39 15.29
CA ASN A 941 -6.86 30.76 15.02
C ASN A 941 -6.30 31.77 16.03
N GLY A 942 -6.25 31.39 17.31
CA GLY A 942 -5.59 32.18 18.34
C GLY A 942 -4.10 32.38 18.06
N HIS A 943 -3.42 31.34 17.57
CA HIS A 943 -2.02 31.42 17.16
C HIS A 943 -1.80 32.32 15.95
N CYS A 944 -2.69 32.24 14.95
CA CYS A 944 -2.67 33.12 13.78
C CYS A 944 -2.80 34.60 14.20
N HIS A 945 -3.79 34.94 15.03
CA HIS A 945 -3.95 36.31 15.52
C HIS A 945 -2.82 36.77 16.44
N TYR A 946 -2.19 35.86 17.21
CA TYR A 946 -1.00 36.18 18.00
C TYR A 946 0.18 36.58 17.12
N LEU A 947 0.43 35.85 16.01
CA LEU A 947 1.49 36.18 15.05
C LEU A 947 1.20 37.47 14.26
N GLN A 948 -0.07 37.83 14.07
CA GLN A 948 -0.48 39.14 13.52
C GLN A 948 -0.27 40.30 14.51
N GLY A 949 -0.14 40.04 15.81
CA GLY A 949 -0.17 41.04 16.88
C GLY A 949 -1.58 41.47 17.34
N SER A 950 -2.63 40.80 16.86
CA SER A 950 -4.03 41.05 17.23
C SER A 950 -4.37 40.36 18.56
N PHE A 951 -3.77 40.83 19.66
CA PHE A 951 -3.81 40.16 20.96
C PHE A 951 -5.21 40.02 21.59
N SER A 952 -6.18 40.87 21.23
CA SER A 952 -7.59 40.72 21.66
C SER A 952 -8.23 39.46 21.10
N ASP A 953 -8.09 39.27 19.80
CA ASP A 953 -8.77 38.23 19.03
C ASP A 953 -8.08 36.88 19.26
N ALA A 954 -6.76 36.92 19.51
CA ALA A 954 -5.98 35.81 20.00
C ALA A 954 -6.44 35.35 21.39
N GLN A 955 -6.64 36.28 22.33
CA GLN A 955 -7.13 35.98 23.70
C GLN A 955 -8.50 35.28 23.64
N GLU A 956 -9.47 35.83 22.91
CA GLU A 956 -10.80 35.23 22.78
C GLU A 956 -10.75 33.83 22.15
N SER A 957 -9.93 33.64 21.12
CA SER A 957 -9.78 32.34 20.44
C SER A 957 -9.15 31.27 21.36
N TYR A 958 -8.14 31.65 22.15
CA TYR A 958 -7.52 30.74 23.13
C TYR A 958 -8.45 30.43 24.31
N GLU A 959 -9.18 31.41 24.83
CA GLU A 959 -10.19 31.20 25.88
C GLU A 959 -11.29 30.26 25.39
N ARG A 960 -11.81 30.45 24.16
CA ARG A 960 -12.78 29.53 23.54
C ARG A 960 -12.23 28.10 23.43
N SER A 961 -11.00 27.93 22.95
CA SER A 961 -10.35 26.62 22.87
C SER A 961 -10.29 25.91 24.24
N LEU A 962 -9.86 26.61 25.29
CA LEU A 962 -9.72 26.04 26.64
C LEU A 962 -11.05 25.82 27.39
N ASN A 963 -12.17 26.39 26.92
CA ASN A 963 -13.49 26.22 27.53
C ASN A 963 -14.19 24.90 27.12
N PHE A 964 -13.65 24.14 26.17
CA PHE A 964 -14.19 22.83 25.76
C PHE A 964 -13.70 21.69 26.67
N LEU A 965 -14.44 20.58 26.68
CA LEU A 965 -14.13 19.39 27.50
C LEU A 965 -12.86 18.64 27.04
N GLN A 966 -12.44 18.82 25.79
CA GLN A 966 -11.21 18.26 25.25
C GLN A 966 -10.14 19.34 25.24
N LEU A 967 -8.94 19.03 25.73
CA LEU A 967 -7.79 19.94 25.65
C LEU A 967 -7.19 19.91 24.22
N PRO A 968 -6.72 21.06 23.69
CA PRO A 968 -6.04 21.11 22.40
C PRO A 968 -4.74 20.32 22.39
N SER A 969 -4.36 19.82 21.21
CA SER A 969 -3.15 19.03 20.94
C SER A 969 -1.84 19.75 21.35
N ASP A 970 -1.85 21.08 21.33
CA ASP A 970 -0.75 21.96 21.77
C ASP A 970 -1.18 22.88 22.95
N ALA A 971 -1.95 22.35 23.91
CA ALA A 971 -2.41 23.09 25.10
C ALA A 971 -1.31 23.87 25.84
N HIS A 972 -0.10 23.29 25.94
CA HIS A 972 1.07 23.96 26.53
C HIS A 972 1.40 25.30 25.84
N LEU A 973 1.40 25.33 24.50
CA LEU A 973 1.66 26.54 23.73
C LEU A 973 0.51 27.55 23.89
N VAL A 974 -0.74 27.07 23.89
CA VAL A 974 -1.93 27.91 24.11
C VAL A 974 -1.87 28.61 25.47
N LEU A 975 -1.57 27.87 26.54
CA LEU A 975 -1.48 28.41 27.90
C LEU A 975 -0.30 29.40 28.05
N LEU A 976 0.88 29.07 27.52
CA LEU A 976 2.03 29.99 27.49
C LEU A 976 1.70 31.31 26.76
N ARG A 977 1.07 31.22 25.59
CA ARG A 977 0.74 32.40 24.79
C ARG A 977 -0.38 33.22 25.44
N LEU A 978 -1.44 32.60 25.97
CA LEU A 978 -2.52 33.27 26.70
C LEU A 978 -2.01 33.97 27.97
N GLY A 979 -1.20 33.29 28.78
CA GLY A 979 -0.53 33.88 29.94
C GLY A 979 0.36 35.07 29.56
N SER A 980 1.05 35.00 28.42
CA SER A 980 1.87 36.12 27.91
C SER A 980 1.01 37.33 27.51
N ILE A 981 -0.17 37.11 26.91
CA ILE A 981 -1.12 38.18 26.58
C ILE A 981 -1.64 38.86 27.86
N TYR A 982 -2.06 38.09 28.87
CA TYR A 982 -2.52 38.68 30.13
C TYR A 982 -1.44 39.50 30.86
N LEU A 983 -0.17 39.05 30.84
CA LEU A 983 0.94 39.84 31.37
C LEU A 983 1.11 41.18 30.62
N GLN A 984 1.03 41.16 29.28
CA GLN A 984 1.14 42.37 28.46
C GLN A 984 -0.04 43.34 28.67
N GLN A 985 -1.24 42.81 28.90
CA GLN A 985 -2.44 43.60 29.22
C GLN A 985 -2.48 44.10 30.67
N GLY A 986 -1.54 43.69 31.54
CA GLY A 986 -1.52 44.04 32.96
C GLY A 986 -2.53 43.28 33.84
N LYS A 987 -3.15 42.21 33.33
CA LYS A 987 -4.13 41.37 34.06
C LYS A 987 -3.41 40.28 34.87
N PHE A 988 -2.59 40.68 35.82
CA PHE A 988 -1.63 39.79 36.49
C PHE A 988 -2.28 38.60 37.25
N GLU A 989 -3.45 38.77 37.86
CA GLU A 989 -4.18 37.65 38.50
C GLU A 989 -4.62 36.57 37.50
N GLN A 990 -5.13 36.97 36.33
CA GLN A 990 -5.52 36.02 35.29
C GLN A 990 -4.28 35.33 34.69
N ALA A 991 -3.18 36.06 34.51
CA ALA A 991 -1.90 35.49 34.11
C ALA A 991 -1.41 34.43 35.13
N LYS A 992 -1.47 34.73 36.43
CA LYS A 992 -1.10 33.81 37.51
C LYS A 992 -1.89 32.50 37.45
N VAL A 993 -3.21 32.56 37.28
CA VAL A 993 -4.07 31.36 37.15
C VAL A 993 -3.70 30.53 35.92
N VAL A 994 -3.53 31.15 34.75
CA VAL A 994 -3.18 30.44 33.50
C VAL A 994 -1.77 29.83 33.58
N TYR A 995 -0.79 30.52 34.16
CA TYR A 995 0.55 29.96 34.33
C TYR A 995 0.60 28.85 35.40
N LEU A 996 -0.22 28.91 36.45
CA LEU A 996 -0.37 27.78 37.39
C LEU A 996 -0.90 26.54 36.65
N GLN A 997 -1.98 26.68 35.87
CA GLN A 997 -2.50 25.60 35.03
C GLN A 997 -1.45 25.05 34.04
N ALA A 998 -0.62 25.93 33.46
CA ALA A 998 0.49 25.51 32.60
C ALA A 998 1.56 24.72 33.36
N CYS A 999 1.93 25.14 34.58
CA CYS A 999 2.89 24.43 35.43
C CYS A 999 2.35 23.07 35.92
N GLU A 1000 1.04 22.94 36.14
CA GLU A 1000 0.39 21.67 36.48
C GLU A 1000 0.36 20.67 35.32
N GLN A 1001 0.14 21.14 34.09
CA GLN A 1001 0.09 20.27 32.90
C GLN A 1001 1.48 19.90 32.39
N SER A 1002 2.37 20.87 32.24
CA SER A 1002 3.68 20.72 31.61
C SER A 1002 4.68 21.76 32.15
N PRO A 1003 5.31 21.49 33.30
CA PRO A 1003 6.22 22.43 33.94
C PRO A 1003 7.49 22.66 33.10
N SER A 1004 7.74 23.91 32.72
CA SER A 1004 8.93 24.34 32.00
C SER A 1004 9.54 25.60 32.62
N CYS A 1005 10.76 25.94 32.24
CA CYS A 1005 11.38 27.19 32.66
C CYS A 1005 10.51 28.41 32.27
N LEU A 1006 9.81 28.36 31.13
CA LEU A 1006 8.97 29.46 30.67
C LEU A 1006 7.63 29.56 31.42
N THR A 1007 7.01 28.44 31.80
CA THR A 1007 5.77 28.48 32.62
C THR A 1007 6.06 29.05 34.01
N TRP A 1008 7.15 28.59 34.65
CA TRP A 1008 7.56 29.06 35.97
C TRP A 1008 8.07 30.51 35.95
N LEU A 1009 8.80 30.93 34.90
CA LEU A 1009 9.16 32.33 34.68
C LEU A 1009 7.92 33.23 34.50
N GLY A 1010 6.92 32.75 33.75
CA GLY A 1010 5.65 33.46 33.56
C GLY A 1010 4.88 33.64 34.87
N LEU A 1011 4.79 32.58 35.67
CA LEU A 1011 4.17 32.60 37.01
C LEU A 1011 4.92 33.55 37.96
N GLY A 1012 6.24 33.41 38.07
CA GLY A 1012 7.08 34.27 38.92
C GLY A 1012 6.99 35.74 38.50
N THR A 1013 6.91 36.02 37.19
CA THR A 1013 6.66 37.37 36.67
C THR A 1013 5.30 37.91 37.08
N ALA A 1014 4.24 37.09 37.04
CA ALA A 1014 2.90 37.50 37.47
C ALA A 1014 2.87 37.82 38.98
N CYS A 1015 3.40 36.92 39.83
CA CYS A 1015 3.50 37.13 41.27
C CYS A 1015 4.37 38.35 41.64
N TYR A 1016 5.48 38.58 40.94
CA TYR A 1016 6.31 39.79 41.14
C TYR A 1016 5.55 41.08 40.85
N ARG A 1017 4.70 41.09 39.81
CA ARG A 1017 3.85 42.23 39.45
C ARG A 1017 2.66 42.43 40.41
N LEU A 1018 2.24 41.38 41.12
CA LEU A 1018 1.24 41.41 42.20
C LEU A 1018 1.83 41.75 43.58
N ASP A 1019 3.14 41.99 43.67
CA ASP A 1019 3.90 42.22 44.90
C ASP A 1019 4.00 41.01 45.86
N GLU A 1020 3.68 39.81 45.37
CA GLU A 1020 3.81 38.54 46.10
C GLU A 1020 5.26 38.02 46.07
N LEU A 1021 6.20 38.78 46.64
CA LEU A 1021 7.64 38.57 46.47
C LEU A 1021 8.12 37.15 46.86
N CYS A 1022 7.58 36.54 47.91
CA CYS A 1022 7.98 35.20 48.33
C CYS A 1022 7.57 34.11 47.32
N VAL A 1023 6.32 34.15 46.84
CA VAL A 1023 5.79 33.20 45.84
C VAL A 1023 6.49 33.39 44.50
N ALA A 1024 6.82 34.65 44.15
CA ALA A 1024 7.61 34.97 42.97
C ALA A 1024 9.03 34.37 43.05
N GLU A 1025 9.68 34.44 44.21
CA GLU A 1025 11.00 33.85 44.43
C GLU A 1025 10.96 32.32 44.30
N GLU A 1026 10.01 31.66 44.96
CA GLU A 1026 9.81 30.21 44.86
C GLU A 1026 9.63 29.75 43.40
N ALA A 1027 8.69 30.37 42.66
CA ALA A 1027 8.46 30.06 41.25
C ALA A 1027 9.70 30.29 40.36
N LEU A 1028 10.48 31.34 40.63
CA LEU A 1028 11.72 31.61 39.88
C LEU A 1028 12.87 30.69 40.27
N THR A 1029 12.91 30.18 41.50
CA THR A 1029 13.88 29.13 41.87
C THR A 1029 13.58 27.81 41.15
N GLU A 1030 12.31 27.42 41.00
CA GLU A 1030 11.92 26.27 40.16
C GLU A 1030 12.26 26.50 38.68
N ALA A 1031 12.02 27.69 38.15
CA ALA A 1031 12.44 28.05 36.78
C ALA A 1031 13.97 27.89 36.59
N ASN A 1032 14.77 28.30 37.59
CA ASN A 1032 16.22 28.18 37.60
C ASN A 1032 16.70 26.72 37.76
N HIS A 1033 15.97 25.89 38.51
CA HIS A 1033 16.23 24.46 38.62
C HIS A 1033 16.01 23.70 37.31
N LEU A 1034 15.10 24.17 36.44
CA LEU A 1034 14.87 23.58 35.12
C LEU A 1034 15.83 24.12 34.04
N ASN A 1035 16.20 25.40 34.09
CA ASN A 1035 17.17 26.01 33.19
C ASN A 1035 17.96 27.15 33.87
N ASN A 1036 19.15 26.82 34.34
CA ASN A 1036 20.06 27.77 35.01
C ASN A 1036 20.74 28.77 34.06
N GLN A 1037 20.51 28.69 32.74
CA GLN A 1037 21.07 29.60 31.74
C GLN A 1037 20.08 30.72 31.34
N ASN A 1038 18.85 30.72 31.85
CA ASN A 1038 17.87 31.74 31.51
C ASN A 1038 18.18 33.08 32.19
N ALA A 1039 18.64 34.05 31.40
CA ALA A 1039 19.00 35.38 31.89
C ALA A 1039 17.83 36.19 32.49
N GLU A 1040 16.59 35.97 32.03
CA GLU A 1040 15.42 36.66 32.61
C GLU A 1040 15.15 36.19 34.04
N VAL A 1041 15.26 34.87 34.30
CA VAL A 1041 15.06 34.29 35.65
C VAL A 1041 16.05 34.92 36.64
N TRP A 1042 17.34 34.98 36.29
CA TRP A 1042 18.36 35.63 37.12
C TRP A 1042 18.10 37.11 37.36
N ALA A 1043 17.58 37.83 36.35
CA ALA A 1043 17.25 39.25 36.48
C ALA A 1043 16.05 39.48 37.41
N TYR A 1044 14.99 38.67 37.33
CA TYR A 1044 13.86 38.75 38.27
C TYR A 1044 14.26 38.37 39.70
N LEU A 1045 15.05 37.31 39.90
CA LEU A 1045 15.61 36.96 41.22
C LEU A 1045 16.46 38.09 41.80
N SER A 1046 17.28 38.75 40.97
CA SER A 1046 18.07 39.92 41.37
C SER A 1046 17.19 41.11 41.81
N MET A 1047 16.11 41.41 41.07
CA MET A 1047 15.15 42.46 41.44
C MET A 1047 14.39 42.13 42.73
N ILE A 1048 13.96 40.89 42.94
CA ILE A 1048 13.33 40.45 44.19
C ILE A 1048 14.30 40.64 45.36
N CYS A 1049 15.55 40.19 45.22
CA CYS A 1049 16.57 40.38 46.26
C CYS A 1049 16.80 41.86 46.59
N LEU A 1050 16.83 42.76 45.60
CA LEU A 1050 16.89 44.21 45.84
C LEU A 1050 15.69 44.71 46.65
N ARG A 1051 14.45 44.31 46.29
CA ARG A 1051 13.23 44.72 47.00
C ARG A 1051 13.12 44.13 48.41
N SER A 1052 13.68 42.94 48.64
CA SER A 1052 13.82 42.30 49.96
C SER A 1052 15.01 42.82 50.79
N GLY A 1053 15.85 43.73 50.27
CA GLY A 1053 17.02 44.28 50.97
C GLY A 1053 18.29 43.41 50.94
N ARG A 1054 18.30 42.29 50.20
CA ARG A 1054 19.46 41.39 50.04
C ARG A 1054 20.39 41.86 48.92
N GLN A 1055 21.10 42.97 49.17
CA GLN A 1055 21.96 43.59 48.15
C GLN A 1055 23.08 42.69 47.61
N GLU A 1056 23.73 41.88 48.46
CA GLU A 1056 24.86 41.04 48.03
C GLU A 1056 24.44 39.91 47.07
N GLU A 1057 23.34 39.22 47.38
CA GLU A 1057 22.73 38.21 46.49
C GLU A 1057 22.26 38.84 45.18
N ALA A 1058 21.62 40.02 45.24
CA ALA A 1058 21.19 40.74 44.06
C ALA A 1058 22.34 41.04 43.09
N GLU A 1059 23.50 41.50 43.59
CA GLU A 1059 24.67 41.75 42.73
C GLU A 1059 25.30 40.48 42.16
N GLN A 1060 25.15 39.32 42.81
CA GLN A 1060 25.56 38.02 42.25
C GLN A 1060 24.62 37.59 41.13
N PHE A 1061 23.31 37.61 41.36
CA PHE A 1061 22.31 37.24 40.33
C PHE A 1061 22.35 38.17 39.11
N TYR A 1062 22.64 39.46 39.30
CA TYR A 1062 22.87 40.39 38.19
C TYR A 1062 24.11 40.04 37.35
N LYS A 1063 25.20 39.54 37.95
CA LYS A 1063 26.37 39.04 37.23
C LYS A 1063 26.04 37.79 36.40
N TYR A 1064 25.16 36.91 36.90
CA TYR A 1064 24.66 35.78 36.11
C TYR A 1064 23.75 36.23 34.96
N ALA A 1065 22.79 37.13 35.21
CA ALA A 1065 21.92 37.68 34.16
C ALA A 1065 22.71 38.38 33.02
N THR A 1066 23.80 39.07 33.37
CA THR A 1066 24.70 39.68 32.37
C THR A 1066 25.62 38.65 31.69
N ARG A 1067 26.12 37.63 32.41
CA ARG A 1067 26.89 36.50 31.82
C ARG A 1067 26.07 35.73 30.78
N PHE A 1068 24.78 35.54 31.02
CA PHE A 1068 23.87 34.81 30.13
C PHE A 1068 23.15 35.70 29.08
N ASN A 1069 23.63 36.94 28.86
CA ASN A 1069 23.12 37.86 27.83
C ASN A 1069 21.61 38.18 27.92
N LEU A 1070 21.17 38.83 29.01
CA LEU A 1070 19.83 39.39 29.13
C LEU A 1070 19.46 40.29 27.93
N GLN A 1071 18.57 39.82 27.04
CA GLN A 1071 18.15 40.57 25.85
C GLN A 1071 17.09 41.64 26.11
N LYS A 1072 16.33 41.52 27.21
CA LYS A 1072 15.14 42.34 27.47
C LYS A 1072 15.52 43.72 28.06
N GLU A 1073 15.74 44.71 27.18
CA GLU A 1073 16.12 46.08 27.59
C GLU A 1073 15.22 46.71 28.65
N SER A 1074 13.91 46.45 28.61
CA SER A 1074 12.96 47.00 29.59
C SER A 1074 13.26 46.50 31.01
N LEU A 1075 13.66 45.23 31.14
CA LEU A 1075 14.01 44.60 32.40
C LEU A 1075 15.35 45.14 32.93
N PHE A 1076 16.30 45.38 32.03
CA PHE A 1076 17.57 46.01 32.37
C PHE A 1076 17.38 47.45 32.91
N LYS A 1077 16.52 48.24 32.24
CA LYS A 1077 16.14 49.60 32.69
C LYS A 1077 15.42 49.58 34.03
N GLU A 1078 14.43 48.69 34.20
CA GLU A 1078 13.70 48.52 35.46
C GLU A 1078 14.62 48.15 36.63
N PHE A 1079 15.61 47.28 36.39
CA PHE A 1079 16.64 46.95 37.38
C PHE A 1079 17.55 48.15 37.71
N THR A 1080 18.02 48.92 36.72
CA THR A 1080 18.86 50.10 36.99
C THR A 1080 18.11 51.17 37.75
N ASP A 1081 16.84 51.40 37.40
CA ASP A 1081 15.98 52.37 38.08
C ASP A 1081 15.72 51.96 39.54
N LEU A 1082 15.43 50.67 39.80
CA LEU A 1082 15.32 50.13 41.16
C LEU A 1082 16.61 50.26 41.96
N LYS A 1083 17.77 49.95 41.35
CA LYS A 1083 19.07 50.04 42.00
C LYS A 1083 19.41 51.49 42.39
N ASP A 1084 19.13 52.45 41.51
CA ASP A 1084 19.38 53.86 41.79
C ASP A 1084 18.35 54.44 42.78
N GLN A 1085 17.06 54.07 42.69
CA GLN A 1085 16.05 54.42 43.71
C GLN A 1085 16.47 53.97 45.12
N LEU A 1086 16.96 52.73 45.27
CA LEU A 1086 17.43 52.21 46.57
C LEU A 1086 18.72 52.88 47.04
N ARG A 1087 19.64 53.24 46.13
CA ARG A 1087 20.82 54.07 46.45
C ARG A 1087 20.43 55.45 46.95
N PHE A 1088 19.47 56.12 46.31
CA PHE A 1088 18.97 57.41 46.77
C PHE A 1088 18.17 57.30 48.07
N ALA A 1089 17.37 56.23 48.26
CA ALA A 1089 16.65 55.98 49.50
C ALA A 1089 17.58 55.80 50.71
N HIS A 1090 18.75 55.18 50.54
CA HIS A 1090 19.78 55.12 51.58
C HIS A 1090 20.44 56.49 51.90
N LEU A 1091 20.39 57.45 50.97
CA LEU A 1091 20.96 58.79 51.16
C LEU A 1091 19.98 59.79 51.79
N VAL A 1092 18.66 59.62 51.62
CA VAL A 1092 17.64 60.51 52.23
C VAL A 1092 17.78 60.64 53.75
N PRO A 1093 17.99 59.56 54.55
CA PRO A 1093 18.26 59.67 55.97
C PRO A 1093 19.51 60.49 56.31
N CYS A 1094 20.54 60.48 55.47
CA CYS A 1094 21.79 61.21 55.68
C CYS A 1094 21.65 62.73 55.51
N PHE A 1095 20.61 63.20 54.84
CA PHE A 1095 20.27 64.63 54.72
C PHE A 1095 19.08 65.05 55.61
N GLY A 1096 18.54 64.13 56.41
CA GLY A 1096 17.30 64.28 57.17
C GLY A 1096 17.41 64.87 58.59
N THR A 1097 18.49 65.60 58.93
CA THR A 1097 18.60 66.29 60.25
C THR A 1097 19.33 67.63 60.18
N SER A 1098 18.70 68.69 59.66
CA SER A 1098 19.10 70.08 59.99
C SER A 1098 18.05 71.15 59.60
N SER A 1099 16.95 71.25 60.35
CA SER A 1099 16.22 72.51 60.63
C SER A 1099 15.17 72.29 61.71
#